data_AF-A0AAP5IEY5-F1
#
_entry.id   AF-A0AAP5IEY5-F1
#
_cell.length_a   1.000
_cell.length_b   1.000
_cell.length_c   1.000
_cell.angle_alpha   90.00
_cell.angle_beta   90.00
_cell.angle_gamma   90.00
#
_symmetry.space_group_name_H-M   'P 1'
#
loop_
_entity.id
_entity.type
_entity.pdbx_description
1 polymer ?
#
loop_
_entity_poly.entity_id
_entity_poly.type
_entity_poly.pdbx_seq_one_letter_code
_entity_poly.pdbx_strand_id
1 'polypeptide(L)'
;MFVSQNNPIKTDSLIANNLNTNLYSTDKSYLSDVNRNNYTSSYQVYEPMVGSASSSSVTGEPDLIFQNVSAPSSTTVGSTIQLNYELKNQGNASADYSYSKFYLSKDTTLSSDDVFLSYDFVSNISVSGISYESVSLTIANSTSGGNYYLLSQADGYNYVSESNESNNITANAISLTKLTPDLIVQNVSAPTSATVGSTIQLNYELKNQGNASADYSYSKFYLSKDTTLSSDDVFLNYDFVSNISVSGISYESVSLTIANSTSGGNYYLLSQADGYNYVSESNESNNIAANAISLTKLTPDLIVQNVSAPTSATVGSTIQLNYELKNQGNASADYSYSKFYLSKDTTLSSDDVFLSYDFVSNISVSGITYESVSLTIANSTSGGNYYLLSQADGYNYVSESNESNNIAANAISLTKLTPDLIVQNVSAPTSATVGSTIQLNYQVKNQGNASADYSYSKFYLSKDTTLSSDDVFLNFDFVYSIGVSGISYESVSLTIANSTSGGNYYLLSQADGYNYVSESNESNNIAANAISLTKLAPDLIVQNVSAPSSATVGSTIQLNYQVKNQGDASAGYSYSKFYLSKDTTLSSDDVFLNCDLVSSISVNGISYESVSLNIANSTAGGNYYLLSQADGYSYVPESNESNNIAANAISLTKLAPDLIVQNVSAPSSATVGSTIQLNYQVKNQGNASADYSYSKFYLSKDTTLSSDDVFLNSDFVSSIGVGGISYESVSLTIANSTATGNYYLLSQADGYSYVPESNESNNIAAQAITLQQTNSDWYSQNLKDAGLINLTRSLGADGNLSRNDMISVFQETEDNSVIDTTELVDLRTIVSNASRFTMLDYVRVLSDDVVNGNTANQWWTGGGTTQTALGNLYGGSSATQMEKLIGKWFLGSDRPTASNNASYQAISGSLFQNGISADDIKQGALGDCYYLATLSSIAQKKPDYIQNMFIDNGDNTFTVRFFKNSVANYVTVDRYLPTDAYGRLIYSNPGSSYNDSKNELWVALAEKAYVQLGELGWSRPSYTKNAYTSIEAGWMDYVTNQVTGLEATKQQVANMTKTQLINLVNSNKVLTAGFVNGANYGVVNNHAYTVTAYNATQGTFRVKNPWGYQDADLTWDQLLNLKTWFVWSNV
;
A
#
# COMPACT_ATOMS: atom_id res chain seq x y z
N MET A 1 -57.14 -1.71 28.86
CA MET A 1 -58.55 -2.00 29.23
C MET A 1 -59.25 -0.65 29.23
N PHE A 2 -60.28 -0.45 28.39
CA PHE A 2 -60.92 0.84 28.01
C PHE A 2 -59.96 1.83 27.27
N VAL A 3 -60.21 2.47 26.10
CA VAL A 3 -61.41 2.98 25.34
C VAL A 3 -61.80 4.41 25.78
N SER A 4 -61.87 5.46 24.93
CA SER A 4 -61.51 5.70 23.49
C SER A 4 -61.44 7.24 23.23
N GLN A 5 -61.40 7.90 22.05
CA GLN A 5 -61.66 7.57 20.63
C GLN A 5 -61.14 8.68 19.67
N ASN A 6 -60.77 8.34 18.41
CA ASN A 6 -60.56 9.20 17.21
C ASN A 6 -59.47 10.32 17.29
N ASN A 7 -58.74 10.70 16.24
CA ASN A 7 -58.73 10.33 14.80
C ASN A 7 -57.26 10.26 14.27
N PRO A 8 -56.97 9.87 13.00
CA PRO A 8 -55.71 9.20 12.62
C PRO A 8 -54.49 10.09 12.30
N ILE A 9 -53.32 9.44 12.26
CA ILE A 9 -52.01 9.99 11.90
C ILE A 9 -51.57 9.48 10.50
N LYS A 10 -50.73 10.31 9.86
CA LYS A 10 -49.82 10.10 8.70
C LYS A 10 -49.25 8.64 8.56
N THR A 11 -48.77 8.18 7.41
CA THR A 11 -47.84 8.82 6.44
C THR A 11 -47.94 8.33 4.98
N ASP A 12 -47.56 9.24 4.08
CA ASP A 12 -46.65 9.12 2.92
C ASP A 12 -46.77 8.03 1.83
N SER A 13 -46.92 8.55 0.60
CA SER A 13 -46.05 8.28 -0.57
C SER A 13 -46.02 6.92 -1.31
N LEU A 14 -46.60 6.99 -2.52
CA LEU A 14 -46.10 6.46 -3.80
C LEU A 14 -46.28 4.98 -4.19
N ILE A 15 -47.06 4.83 -5.27
CA ILE A 15 -47.00 3.82 -6.35
C ILE A 15 -47.49 2.39 -6.02
N ALA A 16 -48.63 2.05 -6.62
CA ALA A 16 -48.96 0.71 -7.11
C ALA A 16 -49.32 0.81 -8.61
N ASN A 17 -49.16 -0.27 -9.38
CA ASN A 17 -49.22 -0.23 -10.85
C ASN A 17 -50.05 -1.41 -11.42
N ASN A 18 -50.48 -1.32 -12.69
CA ASN A 18 -51.39 -2.24 -13.44
C ASN A 18 -52.89 -2.12 -13.06
N LEU A 19 -53.87 -2.24 -13.96
CA LEU A 19 -54.03 -3.26 -15.01
C LEU A 19 -54.65 -2.79 -16.36
N ASN A 20 -53.91 -3.02 -17.44
CA ASN A 20 -54.27 -3.74 -18.68
C ASN A 20 -55.56 -3.46 -19.51
N THR A 21 -55.36 -3.38 -20.84
CA THR A 21 -56.28 -3.68 -21.98
C THR A 21 -57.48 -2.73 -22.21
N ASN A 22 -57.99 -2.46 -23.43
CA ASN A 22 -57.68 -2.92 -24.81
C ASN A 22 -58.30 -1.88 -25.82
N LEU A 23 -57.73 -1.50 -26.97
CA LEU A 23 -57.75 -2.18 -28.29
C LEU A 23 -57.03 -1.32 -29.37
N TYR A 24 -56.41 -1.97 -30.38
CA TYR A 24 -56.11 -1.52 -31.78
C TYR A 24 -55.48 -0.13 -32.09
N SER A 25 -54.60 0.04 -33.10
CA SER A 25 -53.80 -0.88 -33.94
C SER A 25 -52.84 -0.10 -34.85
N THR A 26 -51.62 -0.63 -35.08
CA THR A 26 -50.71 -0.38 -36.25
C THR A 26 -50.26 1.07 -36.57
N ASP A 27 -49.14 1.41 -37.22
CA ASP A 27 -47.82 0.86 -37.60
C ASP A 27 -47.33 1.70 -38.82
N LYS A 28 -46.01 1.85 -39.05
CA LYS A 28 -45.32 2.36 -40.27
C LYS A 28 -45.62 3.78 -40.87
N SER A 29 -44.71 4.72 -40.55
CA SER A 29 -43.63 5.27 -41.42
C SER A 29 -43.82 5.85 -42.85
N TYR A 30 -42.83 6.69 -43.22
CA TYR A 30 -42.35 7.14 -44.56
C TYR A 30 -42.91 8.41 -45.23
N LEU A 31 -42.06 9.02 -46.09
CA LEU A 31 -42.27 10.23 -46.89
C LEU A 31 -43.00 9.94 -48.22
N SER A 32 -43.66 10.93 -48.83
CA SER A 32 -43.52 11.28 -50.28
C SER A 32 -44.40 12.45 -50.77
N ASP A 33 -43.77 13.39 -51.49
CA ASP A 33 -44.08 13.95 -52.82
C ASP A 33 -45.53 14.25 -53.34
N VAL A 34 -45.67 15.52 -53.81
CA VAL A 34 -46.07 15.94 -55.19
C VAL A 34 -47.55 15.94 -55.67
N ASN A 35 -48.00 17.14 -56.10
CA ASN A 35 -49.03 17.52 -57.12
C ASN A 35 -50.40 16.80 -57.23
N ARG A 36 -51.51 17.59 -57.19
CA ARG A 36 -52.29 17.97 -58.41
C ARG A 36 -53.53 18.87 -58.17
N ASN A 37 -53.55 19.98 -58.92
CA ASN A 37 -54.61 20.61 -59.74
C ASN A 37 -56.12 20.28 -59.61
N ASN A 38 -56.90 21.34 -59.91
CA ASN A 38 -58.24 21.41 -60.53
C ASN A 38 -59.50 21.19 -59.67
N TYR A 39 -60.38 22.20 -59.68
CA TYR A 39 -61.71 22.08 -60.31
C TYR A 39 -62.17 23.42 -60.91
N THR A 40 -63.09 23.38 -61.87
CA THR A 40 -63.48 24.52 -62.74
C THR A 40 -64.99 24.67 -62.90
N SER A 41 -65.50 25.90 -62.90
CA SER A 41 -66.71 26.33 -63.64
C SER A 41 -67.00 27.83 -63.41
N SER A 42 -67.77 28.56 -64.24
CA SER A 42 -67.80 28.68 -65.72
C SER A 42 -68.91 29.66 -66.11
N TYR A 43 -68.67 30.66 -66.98
CA TYR A 43 -69.67 31.17 -67.95
C TYR A 43 -69.03 32.02 -69.05
N GLN A 44 -69.67 32.09 -70.22
CA GLN A 44 -69.19 32.64 -71.49
C GLN A 44 -70.40 33.07 -72.34
N VAL A 45 -70.35 33.94 -73.36
CA VAL A 45 -69.36 34.91 -73.91
C VAL A 45 -70.17 35.82 -74.87
N TYR A 46 -69.81 37.09 -75.11
CA TYR A 46 -70.15 37.77 -76.38
C TYR A 46 -69.21 38.93 -76.73
N GLU A 47 -68.95 39.08 -78.05
CA GLU A 47 -68.21 40.14 -78.75
C GLU A 47 -69.14 40.68 -79.87
N PRO A 48 -69.08 41.97 -80.28
CA PRO A 48 -68.55 42.20 -81.64
C PRO A 48 -68.00 43.61 -82.00
N MET A 49 -66.91 43.58 -82.78
CA MET A 49 -66.67 44.32 -84.05
C MET A 49 -66.56 45.87 -84.14
N VAL A 50 -65.34 46.30 -84.49
CA VAL A 50 -64.94 47.01 -85.74
C VAL A 50 -65.83 48.12 -86.32
N GLY A 51 -65.25 49.31 -86.46
CA GLY A 51 -65.63 50.33 -87.45
C GLY A 51 -64.44 51.22 -87.85
N SER A 52 -64.27 51.54 -89.14
CA SER A 52 -63.09 52.30 -89.63
C SER A 52 -63.42 53.20 -90.83
N ALA A 53 -62.98 54.48 -90.82
CA ALA A 53 -62.46 55.21 -92.01
C ALA A 53 -62.05 56.68 -91.73
N SER A 54 -61.12 57.16 -92.58
CA SER A 54 -60.95 58.55 -93.07
C SER A 54 -60.58 59.71 -92.12
N SER A 55 -59.26 59.89 -91.94
CA SER A 55 -58.50 61.09 -92.34
C SER A 55 -59.00 62.51 -92.01
N SER A 56 -58.25 63.21 -91.16
CA SER A 56 -57.66 64.52 -91.52
C SER A 56 -56.42 64.81 -90.66
N SER A 57 -55.41 65.50 -91.20
CA SER A 57 -54.16 65.79 -90.49
C SER A 57 -54.24 67.13 -89.72
N VAL A 58 -54.14 67.06 -88.39
CA VAL A 58 -53.76 68.18 -87.54
C VAL A 58 -52.71 67.66 -86.56
N THR A 59 -51.56 68.31 -86.48
CA THR A 59 -50.52 67.98 -85.50
C THR A 59 -50.89 68.59 -84.15
N GLY A 60 -51.22 67.74 -83.19
CA GLY A 60 -51.45 68.11 -81.80
C GLY A 60 -51.26 66.89 -80.90
N GLU A 61 -50.90 67.15 -79.65
CA GLU A 61 -50.56 66.17 -78.63
C GLU A 61 -51.28 66.53 -77.32
N PRO A 62 -51.65 65.56 -76.46
CA PRO A 62 -52.15 65.83 -75.11
C PRO A 62 -51.07 66.40 -74.17
N ASP A 63 -51.48 66.79 -72.97
CA ASP A 63 -50.62 67.15 -71.82
C ASP A 63 -51.49 66.97 -70.56
N LEU A 64 -51.19 65.95 -69.76
CA LEU A 64 -52.00 65.43 -68.66
C LEU A 64 -51.41 65.86 -67.32
N ILE A 65 -51.97 66.92 -66.75
CA ILE A 65 -51.51 67.49 -65.48
C ILE A 65 -52.51 67.24 -64.35
N PHE A 66 -51.99 66.81 -63.20
CA PHE A 66 -52.76 66.74 -61.95
C PHE A 66 -53.13 68.14 -61.45
N GLN A 67 -54.40 68.37 -61.16
CA GLN A 67 -54.93 69.59 -60.53
C GLN A 67 -55.79 69.22 -59.30
N ASN A 68 -55.99 70.18 -58.40
CA ASN A 68 -56.89 70.10 -57.24
C ASN A 68 -56.78 68.80 -56.39
N VAL A 69 -55.57 68.24 -56.26
CA VAL A 69 -55.35 66.99 -55.52
C VAL A 69 -55.62 67.20 -54.04
N SER A 70 -56.48 66.33 -53.48
CA SER A 70 -56.93 66.39 -52.10
C SER A 70 -56.83 65.01 -51.45
N ALA A 71 -55.85 64.88 -50.56
CA ALA A 71 -55.62 63.72 -49.70
C ALA A 71 -55.49 64.17 -48.22
N PRO A 72 -55.69 63.27 -47.24
CA PRO A 72 -55.47 63.59 -45.82
C PRO A 72 -54.00 63.97 -45.55
N SER A 73 -53.77 65.10 -44.88
CA SER A 73 -52.43 65.54 -44.47
C SER A 73 -51.80 64.67 -43.36
N SER A 74 -52.57 63.74 -42.78
CA SER A 74 -52.09 62.79 -41.78
C SER A 74 -53.00 61.57 -41.71
N THR A 75 -52.46 60.40 -41.38
CA THR A 75 -53.23 59.19 -41.06
C THR A 75 -52.45 58.24 -40.13
N THR A 76 -53.04 57.13 -39.72
CA THR A 76 -52.33 56.05 -39.02
C THR A 76 -51.71 55.05 -39.98
N VAL A 77 -50.58 54.47 -39.58
CA VAL A 77 -50.02 53.26 -40.23
C VAL A 77 -51.08 52.15 -40.21
N GLY A 78 -51.25 51.43 -41.32
CA GLY A 78 -52.28 50.40 -41.48
C GLY A 78 -53.63 50.87 -42.03
N SER A 79 -53.85 52.19 -42.11
CA SER A 79 -55.10 52.76 -42.63
C SER A 79 -55.19 52.72 -44.16
N THR A 80 -56.42 52.85 -44.68
CA THR A 80 -56.67 53.20 -46.07
C THR A 80 -57.21 54.62 -46.14
N ILE A 81 -56.60 55.45 -46.99
CA ILE A 81 -56.98 56.84 -47.25
C ILE A 81 -57.62 56.96 -48.64
N GLN A 82 -58.39 58.01 -48.86
CA GLN A 82 -58.96 58.35 -50.16
C GLN A 82 -58.27 59.61 -50.70
N LEU A 83 -57.77 59.54 -51.92
CA LEU A 83 -57.17 60.66 -52.66
C LEU A 83 -58.09 61.01 -53.82
N ASN A 84 -58.59 62.26 -53.82
CA ASN A 84 -59.42 62.80 -54.89
C ASN A 84 -58.55 63.73 -55.74
N TYR A 85 -58.74 63.75 -57.05
CA TYR A 85 -57.93 64.56 -57.97
C TYR A 85 -58.68 64.96 -59.24
N GLU A 86 -58.22 66.03 -59.86
CA GLU A 86 -58.57 66.39 -61.23
C GLU A 86 -57.41 66.01 -62.15
N LEU A 87 -57.65 65.21 -63.19
CA LEU A 87 -56.68 65.01 -64.26
C LEU A 87 -57.10 65.86 -65.45
N LYS A 88 -56.28 66.84 -65.81
CA LYS A 88 -56.59 67.82 -66.86
C LYS A 88 -55.74 67.57 -68.10
N ASN A 89 -56.40 67.46 -69.25
CA ASN A 89 -55.71 67.55 -70.53
C ASN A 89 -55.60 69.02 -70.96
N GLN A 90 -54.45 69.65 -70.73
CA GLN A 90 -54.16 71.01 -71.17
C GLN A 90 -53.53 71.09 -72.57
N GLY A 91 -53.26 69.94 -73.20
CA GLY A 91 -52.74 69.82 -74.55
C GLY A 91 -53.76 70.17 -75.64
N ASN A 92 -53.34 70.05 -76.90
CA ASN A 92 -54.13 70.45 -78.08
C ASN A 92 -54.66 69.26 -78.92
N ALA A 93 -54.46 68.02 -78.47
CA ALA A 93 -55.23 66.83 -78.87
C ALA A 93 -55.86 66.13 -77.66
N SER A 94 -56.85 65.28 -77.88
CA SER A 94 -57.49 64.46 -76.82
C SER A 94 -56.64 63.26 -76.43
N ALA A 95 -56.54 62.96 -75.14
CA ALA A 95 -56.02 61.67 -74.66
C ALA A 95 -57.16 60.64 -74.68
N ASP A 96 -56.93 59.44 -75.24
CA ASP A 96 -57.99 58.43 -75.37
C ASP A 96 -58.25 57.64 -74.07
N TYR A 97 -57.19 57.37 -73.31
CA TYR A 97 -57.21 56.90 -71.92
C TYR A 97 -55.80 57.04 -71.33
N SER A 98 -55.68 57.04 -70.01
CA SER A 98 -54.40 57.05 -69.30
C SER A 98 -54.51 56.31 -67.96
N TYR A 99 -53.38 56.01 -67.34
CA TYR A 99 -53.36 55.45 -65.98
C TYR A 99 -52.61 56.33 -64.98
N SER A 100 -53.31 56.83 -63.97
CA SER A 100 -52.69 57.48 -62.82
C SER A 100 -51.99 56.45 -61.93
N LYS A 101 -50.78 56.74 -61.43
CA LYS A 101 -50.09 55.92 -60.43
C LYS A 101 -49.79 56.68 -59.15
N PHE A 102 -49.85 55.97 -58.02
CA PHE A 102 -49.75 56.56 -56.69
C PHE A 102 -48.71 55.83 -55.84
N TYR A 103 -47.85 56.58 -55.16
CA TYR A 103 -46.73 56.08 -54.38
C TYR A 103 -46.61 56.80 -53.03
N LEU A 104 -46.03 56.15 -52.02
CA LEU A 104 -45.57 56.76 -50.78
C LEU A 104 -44.05 56.95 -50.82
N SER A 105 -43.60 58.20 -50.80
CA SER A 105 -42.20 58.61 -50.80
C SER A 105 -41.78 59.25 -49.47
N LYS A 106 -40.47 59.37 -49.25
CA LYS A 106 -39.89 60.19 -48.18
C LYS A 106 -39.57 61.63 -48.63
N ASP A 107 -39.55 61.88 -49.94
CA ASP A 107 -39.39 63.23 -50.50
C ASP A 107 -40.40 63.51 -51.63
N THR A 108 -40.10 64.47 -52.50
CA THR A 108 -41.05 65.00 -53.50
C THR A 108 -40.75 64.54 -54.92
N THR A 109 -39.75 63.67 -55.11
CA THR A 109 -39.29 63.18 -56.41
C THR A 109 -39.58 61.69 -56.57
N LEU A 110 -40.03 61.27 -57.76
CA LEU A 110 -40.37 59.87 -58.02
C LEU A 110 -39.11 59.06 -58.34
N SER A 111 -38.78 58.11 -57.47
CA SER A 111 -37.59 57.25 -57.56
C SER A 111 -37.93 55.77 -57.34
N SER A 112 -36.94 54.89 -57.55
CA SER A 112 -37.12 53.43 -57.50
C SER A 112 -37.32 52.84 -56.10
N ASP A 113 -37.14 53.64 -55.05
CA ASP A 113 -37.34 53.27 -53.64
C ASP A 113 -38.71 53.70 -53.08
N ASP A 114 -39.54 54.37 -53.88
CA ASP A 114 -40.89 54.76 -53.50
C ASP A 114 -41.85 53.57 -53.45
N VAL A 115 -42.68 53.52 -52.40
CA VAL A 115 -43.61 52.42 -52.18
C VAL A 115 -44.85 52.62 -53.05
N PHE A 116 -44.96 51.88 -54.15
CA PHE A 116 -46.16 51.85 -54.98
C PHE A 116 -47.39 51.44 -54.16
N LEU A 117 -48.44 52.27 -54.18
CA LEU A 117 -49.67 52.09 -53.41
C LEU A 117 -50.81 51.55 -54.28
N SER A 118 -51.07 52.18 -55.42
CA SER A 118 -52.15 51.81 -56.34
C SER A 118 -52.01 52.49 -57.70
N TYR A 119 -52.86 52.09 -58.65
CA TYR A 119 -53.12 52.81 -59.90
C TYR A 119 -54.62 53.06 -60.08
N ASP A 120 -54.96 53.96 -60.98
CA ASP A 120 -56.33 54.32 -61.33
C ASP A 120 -56.45 54.51 -62.86
N PHE A 121 -57.63 54.27 -63.43
CA PHE A 121 -57.85 54.29 -64.88
C PHE A 121 -58.72 55.47 -65.29
N VAL A 122 -58.17 56.37 -66.08
CA VAL A 122 -58.86 57.58 -66.55
C VAL A 122 -59.21 57.41 -68.03
N SER A 123 -60.49 57.60 -68.36
CA SER A 123 -61.02 57.49 -69.72
C SER A 123 -60.73 58.75 -70.57
N ASN A 124 -61.28 58.83 -71.79
CA ASN A 124 -60.94 59.89 -72.75
C ASN A 124 -61.10 61.30 -72.18
N ILE A 125 -60.02 62.09 -72.22
CA ILE A 125 -60.01 63.50 -71.83
C ILE A 125 -59.83 64.35 -73.08
N SER A 126 -60.93 64.96 -73.53
CA SER A 126 -60.95 65.93 -74.63
C SER A 126 -60.02 67.13 -74.39
N VAL A 127 -59.64 67.83 -75.45
CA VAL A 127 -58.82 69.08 -75.40
C VAL A 127 -59.37 70.07 -74.37
N SER A 128 -58.52 70.56 -73.46
CA SER A 128 -58.89 71.43 -72.32
C SER A 128 -59.89 70.83 -71.30
N GLY A 129 -60.20 69.54 -71.41
CA GLY A 129 -61.08 68.80 -70.51
C GLY A 129 -60.42 68.41 -69.19
N ILE A 130 -61.26 68.08 -68.21
CA ILE A 130 -60.88 67.63 -66.87
C ILE A 130 -61.69 66.38 -66.54
N SER A 131 -61.04 65.31 -66.10
CA SER A 131 -61.71 64.20 -65.41
C SER A 131 -61.60 64.37 -63.89
N TYR A 132 -62.63 63.93 -63.17
CA TYR A 132 -62.77 64.09 -61.72
C TYR A 132 -62.75 62.71 -61.07
N GLU A 133 -61.64 62.38 -60.43
CA GLU A 133 -61.28 61.00 -60.08
C GLU A 133 -61.01 60.80 -58.59
N SER A 134 -61.06 59.55 -58.12
CA SER A 134 -60.94 59.21 -56.69
C SER A 134 -60.41 57.79 -56.48
N VAL A 135 -59.22 57.68 -55.91
CA VAL A 135 -58.55 56.40 -55.61
C VAL A 135 -58.45 56.14 -54.11
N SER A 136 -58.52 54.87 -53.70
CA SER A 136 -58.21 54.42 -52.33
C SER A 136 -56.78 53.89 -52.25
N LEU A 137 -56.01 54.33 -51.25
CA LEU A 137 -54.60 54.00 -51.07
C LEU A 137 -54.39 53.43 -49.66
N THR A 138 -53.82 52.23 -49.55
CA THR A 138 -53.60 51.55 -48.25
C THR A 138 -52.15 51.68 -47.81
N ILE A 139 -51.92 52.17 -46.60
CA ILE A 139 -50.60 52.29 -45.98
C ILE A 139 -50.28 51.00 -45.22
N ALA A 140 -49.23 50.28 -45.60
CA ALA A 140 -48.91 48.97 -45.02
C ALA A 140 -48.57 49.04 -43.52
N ASN A 141 -49.00 48.04 -42.73
CA ASN A 141 -48.75 47.91 -41.28
C ASN A 141 -47.26 47.96 -40.88
N SER A 142 -46.36 47.59 -41.78
CA SER A 142 -44.91 47.61 -41.58
C SER A 142 -44.27 48.99 -41.73
N THR A 143 -45.01 50.00 -42.17
CA THR A 143 -44.49 51.36 -42.40
C THR A 143 -44.10 52.02 -41.08
N SER A 144 -42.89 52.57 -40.98
CA SER A 144 -42.48 53.39 -39.84
C SER A 144 -43.31 54.67 -39.74
N GLY A 145 -43.70 55.09 -38.54
CA GLY A 145 -44.28 56.43 -38.33
C GLY A 145 -43.27 57.53 -38.71
N GLY A 146 -43.76 58.67 -39.20
CA GLY A 146 -42.92 59.76 -39.72
C GLY A 146 -43.65 60.63 -40.74
N ASN A 147 -42.92 61.57 -41.37
CA ASN A 147 -43.44 62.39 -42.46
C ASN A 147 -43.04 61.78 -43.81
N TYR A 148 -43.98 61.78 -44.75
CA TYR A 148 -43.88 61.19 -46.09
C TYR A 148 -44.60 62.10 -47.10
N TYR A 149 -44.56 61.74 -48.38
CA TYR A 149 -45.35 62.36 -49.44
C TYR A 149 -46.09 61.30 -50.25
N LEU A 150 -47.31 61.62 -50.67
CA LEU A 150 -48.05 60.89 -51.69
C LEU A 150 -47.68 61.47 -53.06
N LEU A 151 -46.91 60.72 -53.83
CA LEU A 151 -46.59 61.07 -55.22
C LEU A 151 -47.68 60.54 -56.14
N SER A 152 -48.20 61.40 -57.00
CA SER A 152 -49.20 61.05 -58.03
C SER A 152 -48.59 61.33 -59.40
N GLN A 153 -48.53 60.32 -60.27
CA GLN A 153 -47.97 60.39 -61.62
C GLN A 153 -49.08 60.23 -62.67
N ALA A 154 -49.22 61.22 -63.56
CA ALA A 154 -50.09 61.16 -64.72
C ALA A 154 -49.49 60.25 -65.80
N ASP A 155 -50.37 59.50 -66.45
CA ASP A 155 -50.08 58.40 -67.36
C ASP A 155 -48.80 57.59 -67.03
N GLY A 156 -48.75 57.01 -65.84
CA GLY A 156 -47.59 56.28 -65.34
C GLY A 156 -47.22 54.99 -66.09
N TYR A 157 -47.85 54.67 -67.23
CA TYR A 157 -47.39 53.64 -68.17
C TYR A 157 -46.92 54.20 -69.53
N ASN A 158 -46.99 55.52 -69.76
CA ASN A 158 -46.58 56.21 -70.99
C ASN A 158 -47.28 55.62 -72.24
N TYR A 159 -48.60 55.44 -72.15
CA TYR A 159 -49.50 55.04 -73.22
C TYR A 159 -50.01 56.22 -74.06
N VAL A 160 -50.03 57.42 -73.49
CA VAL A 160 -50.20 58.71 -74.17
C VAL A 160 -48.81 59.29 -74.41
N SER A 161 -48.55 59.79 -75.62
CA SER A 161 -47.36 60.62 -75.87
C SER A 161 -47.75 62.08 -75.71
N GLU A 162 -47.11 62.76 -74.77
CA GLU A 162 -47.52 64.09 -74.33
C GLU A 162 -46.57 65.19 -74.80
N SER A 163 -47.13 66.36 -75.08
CA SER A 163 -46.34 67.55 -75.46
C SER A 163 -45.43 68.07 -74.35
N ASN A 164 -45.63 67.63 -73.09
CA ASN A 164 -44.66 67.80 -72.01
C ASN A 164 -44.73 66.72 -70.92
N GLU A 165 -44.04 65.60 -71.13
CA GLU A 165 -43.85 64.49 -70.16
C GLU A 165 -43.25 64.91 -68.79
N SER A 166 -42.80 66.16 -68.62
CA SER A 166 -42.10 66.64 -67.42
C SER A 166 -43.00 67.26 -66.34
N ASN A 167 -44.31 67.42 -66.56
CA ASN A 167 -45.26 67.96 -65.56
C ASN A 167 -46.25 66.94 -64.99
N ASN A 168 -46.02 65.65 -65.23
CA ASN A 168 -46.93 64.58 -64.87
C ASN A 168 -46.95 64.25 -63.36
N ILE A 169 -45.97 64.71 -62.58
CA ILE A 169 -45.80 64.33 -61.17
C ILE A 169 -46.19 65.46 -60.22
N THR A 170 -46.98 65.14 -59.19
CA THR A 170 -47.27 66.02 -58.05
C THR A 170 -47.09 65.30 -56.71
N ALA A 171 -46.75 66.04 -55.65
CA ALA A 171 -46.38 65.49 -54.34
C ALA A 171 -47.18 66.16 -53.20
N ASN A 172 -47.87 65.36 -52.39
CA ASN A 172 -48.72 65.84 -51.30
C ASN A 172 -48.22 65.31 -49.95
N ALA A 173 -47.86 66.19 -49.01
CA ALA A 173 -47.29 65.77 -47.73
C ALA A 173 -48.32 65.03 -46.84
N ILE A 174 -47.89 63.94 -46.19
CA ILE A 174 -48.68 63.15 -45.24
C ILE A 174 -47.85 62.71 -44.02
N SER A 175 -48.37 62.94 -42.81
CA SER A 175 -47.79 62.41 -41.57
C SER A 175 -48.41 61.08 -41.18
N LEU A 176 -47.59 60.06 -40.94
CA LEU A 176 -48.00 58.73 -40.50
C LEU A 176 -47.74 58.50 -39.01
N THR A 177 -48.80 58.21 -38.24
CA THR A 177 -48.71 57.86 -36.82
C THR A 177 -48.71 56.34 -36.64
N LYS A 178 -47.73 55.79 -35.91
CA LYS A 178 -47.76 54.41 -35.40
C LYS A 178 -48.32 54.40 -33.97
N LEU A 179 -49.07 53.34 -33.63
CA LEU A 179 -49.65 53.11 -32.30
C LEU A 179 -48.93 51.93 -31.62
N THR A 180 -48.51 52.10 -30.38
CA THR A 180 -47.73 51.14 -29.54
C THR A 180 -48.00 51.38 -28.04
N PRO A 181 -48.13 50.34 -27.19
CA PRO A 181 -48.18 50.47 -25.73
C PRO A 181 -46.82 50.86 -25.12
N ASP A 182 -46.80 51.13 -23.81
CA ASP A 182 -45.59 51.32 -22.99
C ASP A 182 -45.98 51.11 -21.51
N LEU A 183 -45.58 49.98 -20.92
CA LEU A 183 -45.94 49.54 -19.58
C LEU A 183 -44.83 49.86 -18.55
N ILE A 184 -45.17 50.66 -17.54
CA ILE A 184 -44.29 50.92 -16.40
C ILE A 184 -44.88 50.41 -15.10
N VAL A 185 -44.01 49.84 -14.25
CA VAL A 185 -44.32 49.64 -12.82
C VAL A 185 -44.09 50.96 -12.10
N GLN A 186 -45.10 51.44 -11.37
CA GLN A 186 -45.01 52.64 -10.52
C GLN A 186 -45.64 52.39 -9.14
N ASN A 187 -45.46 53.36 -8.22
CA ASN A 187 -46.10 53.40 -6.89
C ASN A 187 -45.96 52.11 -6.04
N VAL A 188 -44.85 51.36 -6.21
CA VAL A 188 -44.59 50.11 -5.48
C VAL A 188 -44.48 50.36 -3.98
N SER A 189 -45.30 49.63 -3.21
CA SER A 189 -45.39 49.70 -1.75
C SER A 189 -45.27 48.31 -1.12
N ALA A 190 -44.16 48.09 -0.42
CA ALA A 190 -43.80 46.85 0.26
C ALA A 190 -43.12 47.16 1.62
N PRO A 191 -43.05 46.20 2.57
CA PRO A 191 -42.32 46.40 3.82
C PRO A 191 -40.83 46.70 3.61
N THR A 192 -40.32 47.73 4.28
CA THR A 192 -38.88 48.08 4.26
C THR A 192 -38.00 47.10 5.05
N SER A 193 -38.60 46.18 5.81
CA SER A 193 -37.91 45.09 6.49
C SER A 193 -38.79 43.86 6.65
N ALA A 194 -38.19 42.68 6.64
CA ALA A 194 -38.87 41.41 6.88
C ALA A 194 -37.95 40.39 7.57
N THR A 195 -38.52 39.28 8.05
CA THR A 195 -37.75 38.15 8.57
C THR A 195 -37.53 37.13 7.46
N VAL A 196 -36.34 36.54 7.37
CA VAL A 196 -36.09 35.39 6.50
C VAL A 196 -37.11 34.28 6.81
N GLY A 197 -37.74 33.71 5.78
CA GLY A 197 -38.81 32.73 5.93
C GLY A 197 -40.23 33.30 5.99
N SER A 198 -40.41 34.63 6.12
CA SER A 198 -41.74 35.25 6.13
C SER A 198 -42.27 35.51 4.72
N THR A 199 -43.60 35.56 4.59
CA THR A 199 -44.29 36.08 3.41
C THR A 199 -44.65 37.55 3.62
N ILE A 200 -44.31 38.40 2.65
CA ILE A 200 -44.65 39.83 2.61
C ILE A 200 -45.69 40.11 1.53
N GLN A 201 -46.43 41.22 1.67
CA GLN A 201 -47.31 41.71 0.61
C GLN A 201 -46.63 42.90 -0.10
N LEU A 202 -46.58 42.86 -1.43
CA LEU A 202 -46.18 43.98 -2.28
C LEU A 202 -47.41 44.45 -3.07
N ASN A 203 -47.62 45.76 -3.11
CA ASN A 203 -48.66 46.41 -3.91
C ASN A 203 -47.98 47.28 -4.96
N TYR A 204 -48.54 47.39 -6.16
CA TYR A 204 -47.96 48.18 -7.23
C TYR A 204 -49.03 48.68 -8.21
N GLU A 205 -48.66 49.65 -9.03
CA GLU A 205 -49.45 50.08 -10.19
C GLU A 205 -48.73 49.66 -11.47
N LEU A 206 -49.44 48.98 -12.37
CA LEU A 206 -48.98 48.79 -13.75
C LEU A 206 -49.69 49.82 -14.63
N LYS A 207 -48.94 50.70 -15.27
CA LYS A 207 -49.48 51.82 -16.06
C LYS A 207 -49.07 51.70 -17.52
N ASN A 208 -50.05 51.73 -18.42
CA ASN A 208 -49.81 51.91 -19.85
C ASN A 208 -49.75 53.41 -20.18
N GLN A 209 -48.55 53.94 -20.38
CA GLN A 209 -48.32 55.32 -20.82
C GLN A 209 -48.18 55.48 -22.34
N GLY A 210 -48.28 54.38 -23.10
CA GLY A 210 -48.20 54.37 -24.56
C GLY A 210 -49.44 54.94 -25.24
N ASN A 211 -49.41 54.99 -26.58
CA ASN A 211 -50.49 55.53 -27.41
C ASN A 211 -51.39 54.44 -28.04
N ALA A 212 -51.16 53.16 -27.71
CA ALA A 212 -52.10 52.05 -27.93
C ALA A 212 -52.46 51.37 -26.61
N SER A 213 -53.59 50.65 -26.57
CA SER A 213 -53.92 49.75 -25.45
C SER A 213 -52.95 48.56 -25.44
N ALA A 214 -52.45 48.19 -24.26
CA ALA A 214 -51.75 46.93 -24.03
C ALA A 214 -52.78 45.79 -23.92
N ASP A 215 -52.42 44.62 -24.44
CA ASP A 215 -53.10 43.36 -24.12
C ASP A 215 -52.68 42.87 -22.72
N TYR A 216 -53.03 41.63 -22.35
CA TYR A 216 -52.64 41.07 -21.06
C TYR A 216 -51.12 40.88 -20.96
N SER A 217 -50.59 41.00 -19.74
CA SER A 217 -49.16 40.82 -19.44
C SER A 217 -48.99 40.11 -18.09
N TYR A 218 -47.74 39.79 -17.73
CA TYR A 218 -47.43 39.28 -16.38
C TYR A 218 -46.34 40.10 -15.72
N SER A 219 -46.61 40.60 -14.52
CA SER A 219 -45.57 41.22 -13.70
C SER A 219 -44.73 40.13 -13.02
N LYS A 220 -43.42 40.30 -12.95
CA LYS A 220 -42.51 39.37 -12.25
C LYS A 220 -41.78 40.04 -11.09
N PHE A 221 -41.57 39.29 -10.02
CA PHE A 221 -41.00 39.79 -8.77
C PHE A 221 -39.76 38.98 -8.37
N TYR A 222 -38.69 39.68 -8.01
CA TYR A 222 -37.39 39.09 -7.68
C TYR A 222 -36.81 39.73 -6.41
N LEU A 223 -35.95 39.00 -5.71
CA LEU A 223 -35.07 39.52 -4.65
C LEU A 223 -33.64 39.66 -5.20
N SER A 224 -33.17 40.90 -5.28
CA SER A 224 -31.83 41.27 -5.77
C SER A 224 -30.96 41.85 -4.66
N LYS A 225 -29.64 41.91 -4.90
CA LYS A 225 -28.68 42.64 -4.07
C LYS A 225 -28.49 44.09 -4.52
N ASP A 226 -28.91 44.44 -5.73
CA ASP A 226 -28.88 45.80 -6.27
C ASP A 226 -30.19 46.18 -6.98
N THR A 227 -30.17 47.20 -7.82
CA THR A 227 -31.36 47.79 -8.45
C THR A 227 -31.58 47.35 -9.91
N THR A 228 -30.76 46.43 -10.42
CA THR A 228 -30.78 45.98 -11.82
C THR A 228 -31.16 44.51 -11.92
N LEU A 229 -32.05 44.17 -12.87
CA LEU A 229 -32.51 42.80 -13.05
C LEU A 229 -31.42 41.98 -13.77
N SER A 230 -30.92 40.95 -13.09
CA SER A 230 -29.81 40.09 -13.54
C SER A 230 -30.15 38.59 -13.44
N SER A 231 -29.23 37.74 -13.88
CA SER A 231 -29.42 36.27 -13.85
C SER A 231 -29.21 35.62 -12.49
N ASP A 232 -28.67 36.34 -11.50
CA ASP A 232 -28.45 35.85 -10.13
C ASP A 232 -29.53 36.32 -9.13
N ASP A 233 -30.53 37.08 -9.61
CA ASP A 233 -31.69 37.49 -8.81
C ASP A 233 -32.65 36.34 -8.52
N VAL A 234 -33.10 36.27 -7.26
CA VAL A 234 -33.97 35.18 -6.80
C VAL A 234 -35.42 35.48 -7.19
N PHE A 235 -35.94 34.79 -8.21
CA PHE A 235 -37.36 34.86 -8.56
C PHE A 235 -38.26 34.46 -7.38
N LEU A 236 -39.19 35.34 -7.02
CA LEU A 236 -40.10 35.18 -5.88
C LEU A 236 -41.51 34.73 -6.31
N ASN A 237 -42.11 35.45 -7.28
CA ASN A 237 -43.46 35.17 -7.76
C ASN A 237 -43.73 35.90 -9.09
N TYR A 238 -44.86 35.59 -9.73
CA TYR A 238 -45.43 36.41 -10.81
C TYR A 238 -46.88 36.79 -10.47
N ASP A 239 -47.41 37.76 -11.21
CA ASP A 239 -48.79 38.24 -11.12
C ASP A 239 -49.35 38.44 -12.54
N PHE A 240 -50.67 38.31 -12.72
CA PHE A 240 -51.33 38.38 -14.04
C PHE A 240 -52.13 39.67 -14.15
N VAL A 241 -51.80 40.51 -15.13
CA VAL A 241 -52.48 41.79 -15.35
C VAL A 241 -53.25 41.75 -16.67
N SER A 242 -54.54 42.08 -16.60
CA SER A 242 -55.41 42.17 -17.78
C SER A 242 -55.06 43.35 -18.68
N ASN A 243 -55.69 43.42 -19.86
CA ASN A 243 -55.43 44.47 -20.85
C ASN A 243 -55.62 45.90 -20.29
N ILE A 244 -54.66 46.79 -20.57
CA ILE A 244 -54.63 48.16 -20.04
C ILE A 244 -54.82 49.15 -21.19
N SER A 245 -55.89 49.94 -21.14
CA SER A 245 -56.18 50.99 -22.13
C SER A 245 -55.09 52.08 -22.18
N VAL A 246 -55.05 52.86 -23.25
CA VAL A 246 -54.22 54.08 -23.36
C VAL A 246 -54.35 54.97 -22.11
N SER A 247 -53.23 55.38 -21.51
CA SER A 247 -53.17 56.11 -20.22
C SER A 247 -53.80 55.41 -19.00
N GLY A 248 -54.12 54.11 -19.11
CA GLY A 248 -54.73 53.31 -18.05
C GLY A 248 -53.73 52.88 -16.96
N ILE A 249 -54.27 52.58 -15.78
CA ILE A 249 -53.53 52.05 -14.63
C ILE A 249 -54.31 50.85 -14.09
N SER A 250 -53.62 49.73 -13.85
CA SER A 250 -54.13 48.63 -13.03
C SER A 250 -53.50 48.67 -11.64
N TYR A 251 -54.27 48.31 -10.61
CA TYR A 251 -53.90 48.40 -9.20
C TYR A 251 -53.79 47.00 -8.60
N GLU A 252 -52.57 46.55 -8.37
CA GLU A 252 -52.26 45.12 -8.22
C GLU A 252 -51.55 44.81 -6.88
N SER A 253 -51.64 43.55 -6.44
CA SER A 253 -51.15 43.13 -5.13
C SER A 253 -50.75 41.66 -5.08
N VAL A 254 -49.49 41.39 -4.74
CA VAL A 254 -48.88 40.05 -4.77
C VAL A 254 -48.26 39.68 -3.42
N SER A 255 -48.41 38.42 -3.03
CA SER A 255 -47.72 37.85 -1.86
C SER A 255 -46.38 37.24 -2.31
N LEU A 256 -45.29 37.60 -1.62
CA LEU A 256 -43.92 37.17 -1.93
C LEU A 256 -43.32 36.47 -0.70
N THR A 257 -42.81 35.24 -0.87
CA THR A 257 -42.22 34.47 0.24
C THR A 257 -40.70 34.51 0.18
N ILE A 258 -40.07 35.01 1.23
CA ILE A 258 -38.60 35.01 1.36
C ILE A 258 -38.15 33.63 1.83
N ALA A 259 -37.35 32.91 1.02
CA ALA A 259 -36.95 31.54 1.32
C ALA A 259 -36.11 31.44 2.62
N ASN A 260 -36.28 30.37 3.40
CA ASN A 260 -35.53 30.12 4.65
C ASN A 260 -34.00 30.06 4.48
N SER A 261 -33.52 29.77 3.27
CA SER A 261 -32.11 29.73 2.90
C SER A 261 -31.48 31.11 2.66
N THR A 262 -32.28 32.18 2.60
CA THR A 262 -31.79 33.55 2.35
C THR A 262 -30.93 34.02 3.52
N SER A 263 -29.76 34.62 3.25
CA SER A 263 -28.96 35.26 4.30
C SER A 263 -29.57 36.61 4.71
N GLY A 264 -29.45 36.97 5.99
CA GLY A 264 -29.81 38.31 6.43
C GLY A 264 -28.91 39.38 5.79
N GLY A 265 -29.46 40.57 5.55
CA GLY A 265 -28.77 41.65 4.83
C GLY A 265 -29.72 42.66 4.21
N ASN A 266 -29.19 43.60 3.43
CA ASN A 266 -29.99 44.54 2.63
C ASN A 266 -30.11 44.02 1.21
N TYR A 267 -31.32 44.09 0.67
CA TYR A 267 -31.72 43.60 -0.66
C TYR A 267 -32.66 44.61 -1.31
N TYR A 268 -33.03 44.36 -2.56
CA TYR A 268 -34.11 45.05 -3.26
C TYR A 268 -35.14 44.05 -3.77
N LEU A 269 -36.41 44.42 -3.70
CA LEU A 269 -37.48 43.78 -4.45
C LEU A 269 -37.53 44.44 -5.83
N LEU A 270 -37.24 43.66 -6.88
CA LEU A 270 -37.39 44.12 -8.26
C LEU A 270 -38.75 43.68 -8.78
N SER A 271 -39.47 44.62 -9.40
CA SER A 271 -40.78 44.42 -10.03
C SER A 271 -40.66 44.74 -11.52
N GLN A 272 -40.88 43.74 -12.37
CA GLN A 272 -40.78 43.85 -13.83
C GLN A 272 -42.17 43.88 -14.48
N ALA A 273 -42.49 44.93 -15.24
CA ALA A 273 -43.60 44.99 -16.17
C ALA A 273 -43.37 44.02 -17.34
N ASP A 274 -44.43 43.30 -17.71
CA ASP A 274 -44.47 42.25 -18.76
C ASP A 274 -43.22 41.36 -18.85
N GLY A 275 -42.90 40.66 -17.76
CA GLY A 275 -41.70 39.83 -17.66
C GLY A 275 -41.66 38.59 -18.57
N TYR A 276 -42.61 38.40 -19.50
CA TYR A 276 -42.52 37.41 -20.59
C TYR A 276 -42.46 38.06 -22.00
N ASN A 277 -42.48 39.39 -22.11
CA ASN A 277 -42.42 40.14 -23.37
C ASN A 277 -43.52 39.71 -24.35
N TYR A 278 -44.77 39.66 -23.87
CA TYR A 278 -45.98 39.37 -24.65
C TYR A 278 -46.56 40.62 -25.33
N VAL A 279 -46.33 41.80 -24.76
CA VAL A 279 -46.66 43.10 -25.34
C VAL A 279 -45.39 43.67 -25.99
N SER A 280 -45.47 44.10 -27.24
CA SER A 280 -44.34 44.79 -27.91
C SER A 280 -44.45 46.29 -27.70
N GLU A 281 -43.46 46.87 -27.02
CA GLU A 281 -43.61 48.18 -26.37
C GLU A 281 -42.96 49.31 -27.19
N SER A 282 -43.29 50.56 -26.87
CA SER A 282 -42.61 51.73 -27.45
C SER A 282 -41.26 52.01 -26.78
N ASN A 283 -41.09 51.50 -25.56
CA ASN A 283 -39.84 51.42 -24.82
C ASN A 283 -39.88 50.17 -23.94
N GLU A 284 -38.77 49.41 -23.89
CA GLU A 284 -38.65 48.14 -23.16
C GLU A 284 -37.64 48.29 -21.98
N SER A 285 -37.11 49.50 -21.76
CA SER A 285 -36.01 49.76 -20.82
C SER A 285 -36.47 50.41 -19.51
N ASN A 286 -37.77 50.60 -19.33
CA ASN A 286 -38.43 51.31 -18.22
C ASN A 286 -39.34 50.39 -17.39
N ASN A 287 -39.32 49.09 -17.69
CA ASN A 287 -40.19 48.08 -17.11
C ASN A 287 -39.83 47.70 -15.65
N ILE A 288 -38.65 48.08 -15.15
CA ILE A 288 -38.15 47.68 -13.81
C ILE A 288 -38.35 48.79 -12.78
N ALA A 289 -39.02 48.47 -11.67
CA ALA A 289 -38.99 49.24 -10.42
C ALA A 289 -38.24 48.45 -9.32
N ALA A 290 -37.53 49.15 -8.43
CA ALA A 290 -36.69 48.56 -7.39
C ALA A 290 -36.96 49.18 -6.00
N ASN A 291 -37.25 48.34 -5.00
CA ASN A 291 -37.63 48.76 -3.65
C ASN A 291 -36.75 48.10 -2.59
N ALA A 292 -36.02 48.90 -1.79
CA ALA A 292 -35.11 48.37 -0.78
C ALA A 292 -35.84 47.67 0.39
N ILE A 293 -35.29 46.53 0.84
CA ILE A 293 -35.77 45.74 1.99
C ILE A 293 -34.60 45.19 2.81
N SER A 294 -34.66 45.35 4.14
CA SER A 294 -33.72 44.72 5.09
C SER A 294 -34.26 43.39 5.61
N LEU A 295 -33.55 42.30 5.35
CA LEU A 295 -33.90 40.95 5.81
C LEU A 295 -33.14 40.59 7.10
N THR A 296 -33.89 40.30 8.15
CA THR A 296 -33.35 39.77 9.41
C THR A 296 -33.41 38.25 9.40
N LYS A 297 -32.26 37.57 9.55
CA LYS A 297 -32.24 36.14 9.88
C LYS A 297 -32.29 35.98 11.41
N LEU A 298 -33.06 35.00 11.87
CA LEU A 298 -33.15 34.62 13.29
C LEU A 298 -32.30 33.36 13.52
N THR A 299 -31.35 33.42 14.44
CA THR A 299 -30.38 32.38 14.79
C THR A 299 -29.97 32.49 16.28
N PRO A 300 -29.88 31.38 17.03
CA PRO A 300 -29.26 31.34 18.36
C PRO A 300 -27.74 31.59 18.31
N ASP A 301 -27.11 31.72 19.47
CA ASP A 301 -25.65 31.76 19.65
C ASP A 301 -25.35 31.37 21.11
N LEU A 302 -24.91 30.13 21.33
CA LEU A 302 -24.69 29.52 22.64
C LEU A 302 -23.22 29.61 23.07
N ILE A 303 -22.95 30.42 24.10
CA ILE A 303 -21.62 30.47 24.73
C ILE A 303 -21.62 29.80 26.10
N VAL A 304 -20.57 29.01 26.35
CA VAL A 304 -20.20 28.62 27.72
C VAL A 304 -19.48 29.78 28.39
N GLN A 305 -19.96 30.21 29.55
CA GLN A 305 -19.32 31.25 30.36
C GLN A 305 -19.26 30.86 31.85
N ASN A 306 -18.53 31.65 32.65
CA ASN A 306 -18.43 31.53 34.11
C ASN A 306 -18.09 30.13 34.66
N VAL A 307 -17.35 29.33 33.90
CA VAL A 307 -16.97 27.96 34.27
C VAL A 307 -16.13 27.96 35.55
N SER A 308 -16.56 27.16 36.53
CA SER A 308 -15.97 27.04 37.85
C SER A 308 -15.76 25.57 38.23
N ALA A 309 -14.50 25.16 38.34
CA ALA A 309 -14.03 23.82 38.66
C ALA A 309 -12.78 23.88 39.55
N PRO A 310 -12.40 22.79 40.26
CA PRO A 310 -11.17 22.74 41.04
C PRO A 310 -9.92 22.97 40.18
N THR A 311 -9.01 23.84 40.65
CA THR A 311 -7.72 24.10 39.99
C THR A 311 -6.71 22.96 40.13
N SER A 312 -7.00 21.97 40.98
CA SER A 312 -6.22 20.74 41.10
C SER A 312 -7.10 19.56 41.50
N ALA A 313 -6.75 18.36 41.06
CA ALA A 313 -7.42 17.12 41.44
C ALA A 313 -6.44 15.93 41.47
N THR A 314 -6.87 14.82 42.07
CA THR A 314 -6.13 13.56 42.02
C THR A 314 -6.61 12.73 40.81
N VAL A 315 -5.69 12.09 40.09
CA VAL A 315 -6.05 11.09 39.07
C VAL A 315 -6.92 10.00 39.71
N GLY A 316 -8.02 9.62 39.06
CA GLY A 316 -9.01 8.69 39.60
C GLY A 316 -10.14 9.32 40.41
N SER A 317 -10.07 10.62 40.71
CA SER A 317 -11.14 11.33 41.44
C SER A 317 -12.24 11.87 40.50
N THR A 318 -13.44 12.03 41.06
CA THR A 318 -14.54 12.78 40.43
C THR A 318 -14.55 14.21 40.97
N ILE A 319 -14.52 15.18 40.07
CA ILE A 319 -14.65 16.62 40.36
C ILE A 319 -16.03 17.12 39.95
N GLN A 320 -16.49 18.23 40.54
CA GLN A 320 -17.66 18.96 40.08
C GLN A 320 -17.22 20.16 39.24
N LEU A 321 -17.77 20.30 38.05
CA LEU A 321 -17.68 21.50 37.22
C LEU A 321 -19.05 22.18 37.18
N ASN A 322 -19.07 23.50 37.31
CA ASN A 322 -20.28 24.32 37.20
C ASN A 322 -20.05 25.31 36.06
N TYR A 323 -21.09 25.65 35.30
CA TYR A 323 -20.98 26.55 34.16
C TYR A 323 -22.30 27.27 33.88
N GLU A 324 -22.24 28.36 33.13
CA GLU A 324 -23.41 29.00 32.55
C GLU A 324 -23.44 28.72 31.04
N LEU A 325 -24.59 28.29 30.52
CA LEU A 325 -24.84 28.26 29.08
C LEU A 325 -25.75 29.45 28.73
N LYS A 326 -25.26 30.35 27.87
CA LYS A 326 -25.95 31.59 27.51
C LYS A 326 -26.25 31.64 26.03
N ASN A 327 -27.53 31.78 25.69
CA ASN A 327 -27.95 32.12 24.33
C ASN A 327 -27.89 33.63 24.14
N GLN A 328 -26.82 34.14 23.55
CA GLN A 328 -26.67 35.55 23.19
C GLN A 328 -27.22 35.91 21.79
N GLY A 329 -27.74 34.92 21.07
CA GLY A 329 -28.32 35.09 19.73
C GLY A 329 -29.67 35.81 19.73
N ASN A 330 -30.23 36.01 18.53
CA ASN A 330 -31.49 36.72 18.33
C ASN A 330 -32.72 35.79 18.15
N ALA A 331 -32.53 34.47 18.21
CA ALA A 331 -33.58 33.45 18.28
C ALA A 331 -33.48 32.62 19.56
N SER A 332 -34.55 31.90 19.94
CA SER A 332 -34.45 30.87 20.99
C SER A 332 -33.65 29.68 20.48
N ALA A 333 -32.70 29.19 21.27
CA ALA A 333 -32.15 27.86 21.09
C ALA A 333 -33.21 26.83 21.49
N ASP A 334 -33.24 25.70 20.78
CA ASP A 334 -33.87 24.45 21.24
C ASP A 334 -32.96 23.76 22.28
N TYR A 335 -33.24 22.51 22.63
CA TYR A 335 -32.38 21.75 23.55
C TYR A 335 -31.03 21.42 22.90
N SER A 336 -29.99 21.33 23.72
CA SER A 336 -28.61 21.03 23.31
C SER A 336 -27.93 20.12 24.33
N TYR A 337 -26.73 19.64 24.01
CA TYR A 337 -25.88 18.95 25.00
C TYR A 337 -24.53 19.61 25.14
N SER A 338 -24.19 20.03 26.36
CA SER A 338 -22.83 20.46 26.67
C SER A 338 -21.91 19.24 26.75
N LYS A 339 -20.70 19.32 26.21
CA LYS A 339 -19.69 18.24 26.29
C LYS A 339 -18.44 18.70 27.04
N PHE A 340 -17.83 17.77 27.77
CA PHE A 340 -16.69 18.05 28.65
C PHE A 340 -15.53 17.13 28.32
N TYR A 341 -14.34 17.70 28.20
CA TYR A 341 -13.12 17.00 27.80
C TYR A 341 -11.94 17.40 28.72
N LEU A 342 -10.95 16.52 28.83
CA LEU A 342 -9.63 16.82 29.40
C LEU A 342 -8.61 16.97 28.27
N SER A 343 -8.06 18.16 28.12
CA SER A 343 -7.07 18.55 27.11
C SER A 343 -5.71 18.88 27.72
N LYS A 344 -4.66 18.87 26.88
CA LYS A 344 -3.33 19.42 27.23
C LYS A 344 -3.20 20.91 26.93
N ASP A 345 -4.09 21.47 26.11
CA ASP A 345 -4.13 22.89 25.79
C ASP A 345 -5.56 23.44 25.81
N THR A 346 -5.79 24.60 25.21
CA THR A 346 -7.07 25.35 25.28
C THR A 346 -7.97 25.14 24.06
N THR A 347 -7.61 24.26 23.12
CA THR A 347 -8.32 24.06 21.85
C THR A 347 -8.91 22.66 21.76
N LEU A 348 -10.18 22.55 21.35
CA LEU A 348 -10.84 21.25 21.21
C LEU A 348 -10.35 20.52 19.96
N SER A 349 -9.86 19.30 20.15
CA SER A 349 -9.09 18.51 19.21
C SER A 349 -9.49 17.03 19.24
N SER A 350 -8.87 16.20 18.40
CA SER A 350 -9.16 14.76 18.32
C SER A 350 -8.45 13.91 19.37
N ASP A 351 -7.43 14.41 20.06
CA ASP A 351 -6.72 13.70 21.14
C ASP A 351 -7.16 14.09 22.57
N ASP A 352 -8.18 14.96 22.68
CA ASP A 352 -8.79 15.32 23.95
C ASP A 352 -9.67 14.20 24.53
N VAL A 353 -9.50 13.92 25.82
CA VAL A 353 -10.19 12.82 26.48
C VAL A 353 -11.60 13.25 26.87
N PHE A 354 -12.60 12.75 26.15
CA PHE A 354 -14.01 12.95 26.51
C PHE A 354 -14.31 12.41 27.93
N LEU A 355 -14.88 13.28 28.79
CA LEU A 355 -15.18 12.98 30.20
C LEU A 355 -16.66 12.70 30.42
N SER A 356 -17.54 13.57 29.92
CA SER A 356 -18.99 13.48 30.12
C SER A 356 -19.75 14.40 29.16
N TYR A 357 -21.07 14.27 29.15
CA TYR A 357 -22.00 15.25 28.57
C TYR A 357 -23.05 15.67 29.62
N ASP A 358 -23.71 16.78 29.36
CA ASP A 358 -24.81 17.32 30.17
C ASP A 358 -25.95 17.76 29.22
N PHE A 359 -27.21 17.70 29.68
CA PHE A 359 -28.38 18.00 28.85
C PHE A 359 -28.96 19.35 29.26
N VAL A 360 -29.00 20.30 28.31
CA VAL A 360 -29.55 21.63 28.55
C VAL A 360 -30.84 21.82 27.75
N SER A 361 -31.90 22.23 28.44
CA SER A 361 -33.20 22.55 27.83
C SER A 361 -33.15 23.82 26.97
N ASN A 362 -34.23 24.09 26.22
CA ASN A 362 -34.32 25.24 25.33
C ASN A 362 -34.03 26.59 26.03
N ILE A 363 -33.15 27.40 25.44
CA ILE A 363 -32.72 28.69 26.02
C ILE A 363 -33.29 29.85 25.18
N SER A 364 -34.13 30.67 25.82
CA SER A 364 -34.72 31.87 25.20
C SER A 364 -33.65 32.87 24.73
N VAL A 365 -34.03 33.78 23.83
CA VAL A 365 -33.22 34.94 23.41
C VAL A 365 -32.63 35.67 24.64
N SER A 366 -31.32 35.89 24.67
CA SER A 366 -30.58 36.49 25.80
C SER A 366 -30.70 35.73 27.15
N GLY A 367 -31.17 34.48 27.13
CA GLY A 367 -31.30 33.63 28.31
C GLY A 367 -29.98 33.02 28.77
N ILE A 368 -29.93 32.65 30.05
CA ILE A 368 -28.81 31.94 30.69
C ILE A 368 -29.41 30.79 31.51
N THR A 369 -28.83 29.59 31.39
CA THR A 369 -29.04 28.50 32.36
C THR A 369 -27.78 28.29 33.20
N TYR A 370 -27.95 27.72 34.39
CA TYR A 370 -26.90 27.51 35.38
C TYR A 370 -26.79 26.02 35.67
N GLU A 371 -25.73 25.40 35.17
CA GLU A 371 -25.63 23.95 35.03
C GLU A 371 -24.43 23.39 35.80
N SER A 372 -24.48 22.11 36.13
CA SER A 372 -23.40 21.47 36.90
C SER A 372 -23.26 19.98 36.59
N VAL A 373 -22.03 19.55 36.31
CA VAL A 373 -21.70 18.19 35.87
C VAL A 373 -20.59 17.60 36.76
N SER A 374 -20.71 16.31 37.07
CA SER A 374 -19.65 15.55 37.73
C SER A 374 -18.75 14.89 36.67
N LEU A 375 -17.44 15.14 36.74
CA LEU A 375 -16.45 14.67 35.77
C LEU A 375 -15.44 13.74 36.46
N THR A 376 -15.30 12.51 35.97
CA THR A 376 -14.35 11.53 36.55
C THR A 376 -13.07 11.49 35.73
N ILE A 377 -11.94 11.79 36.39
CA ILE A 377 -10.61 11.69 35.78
C ILE A 377 -10.17 10.22 35.80
N ALA A 378 -9.99 9.60 34.65
CA ALA A 378 -9.67 8.16 34.56
C ALA A 378 -8.33 7.79 35.25
N ASN A 379 -8.28 6.62 35.91
CA ASN A 379 -7.08 6.12 36.61
C ASN A 379 -5.81 6.00 35.72
N SER A 380 -5.99 5.86 34.41
CA SER A 380 -4.93 5.78 33.41
C SER A 380 -4.27 7.13 33.09
N THR A 381 -4.88 8.25 33.48
CA THR A 381 -4.36 9.60 33.20
C THR A 381 -3.01 9.83 33.87
N SER A 382 -2.06 10.42 33.15
CA SER A 382 -0.78 10.86 33.73
C SER A 382 -0.97 12.10 34.61
N GLY A 383 -0.11 12.28 35.62
CA GLY A 383 -0.04 13.55 36.35
C GLY A 383 0.53 14.66 35.47
N GLY A 384 0.10 15.90 35.68
CA GLY A 384 0.53 17.05 34.86
C GLY A 384 -0.45 18.22 34.93
N ASN A 385 -0.20 19.25 34.11
CA ASN A 385 -1.16 20.34 33.89
C ASN A 385 -2.00 20.05 32.65
N TYR A 386 -3.30 20.28 32.77
CA TYR A 386 -4.32 20.04 31.76
C TYR A 386 -5.32 21.19 31.75
N TYR A 387 -6.26 21.15 30.80
CA TYR A 387 -7.44 22.01 30.79
C TYR A 387 -8.70 21.15 30.72
N LEU A 388 -9.74 21.57 31.43
CA LEU A 388 -11.11 21.11 31.20
C LEU A 388 -11.69 21.98 30.09
N LEU A 389 -12.05 21.36 28.96
CA LEU A 389 -12.75 22.03 27.87
C LEU A 389 -14.25 21.76 28.00
N SER A 390 -15.04 22.82 28.00
CA SER A 390 -16.50 22.79 28.03
C SER A 390 -17.03 23.33 26.70
N GLN A 391 -17.75 22.49 25.95
CA GLN A 391 -18.31 22.81 24.64
C GLN A 391 -19.84 23.00 24.74
N ALA A 392 -20.34 24.16 24.31
CA ALA A 392 -21.75 24.39 24.02
C ALA A 392 -22.19 23.58 22.79
N ASP A 393 -23.36 22.95 22.91
CA ASP A 393 -23.97 22.07 21.91
C ASP A 393 -23.02 21.14 21.13
N GLY A 394 -22.30 20.28 21.85
CA GLY A 394 -21.30 19.39 21.27
C GLY A 394 -21.83 18.29 20.34
N TYR A 395 -23.11 18.26 19.98
CA TYR A 395 -23.65 17.44 18.88
C TYR A 395 -24.17 18.27 17.70
N ASN A 396 -24.08 19.60 17.74
CA ASN A 396 -24.51 20.52 16.68
C ASN A 396 -26.00 20.31 16.28
N TYR A 397 -26.87 20.24 17.28
CA TYR A 397 -28.32 20.15 17.15
C TYR A 397 -29.00 21.52 16.92
N VAL A 398 -28.38 22.59 17.43
CA VAL A 398 -28.77 23.99 17.22
C VAL A 398 -27.85 24.57 16.14
N SER A 399 -28.42 25.16 15.09
CA SER A 399 -27.61 25.85 14.06
C SER A 399 -27.44 27.32 14.41
N GLU A 400 -26.20 27.75 14.62
CA GLU A 400 -25.90 28.96 15.38
C GLU A 400 -25.56 30.15 14.47
N SER A 401 -25.51 31.36 15.06
CA SER A 401 -25.03 32.57 14.36
C SER A 401 -23.50 32.64 14.33
N ASN A 402 -22.86 31.96 15.29
CA ASN A 402 -21.44 31.71 15.37
C ASN A 402 -21.25 30.35 16.05
N GLU A 403 -20.35 29.52 15.51
CA GLU A 403 -20.06 28.16 16.00
C GLU A 403 -18.63 28.09 16.61
N SER A 404 -17.90 29.21 16.60
CA SER A 404 -16.47 29.27 16.97
C SER A 404 -16.21 29.76 18.40
N ASN A 405 -17.28 30.07 19.14
CA ASN A 405 -17.28 30.64 20.49
C ASN A 405 -17.87 29.69 21.54
N ASN A 406 -18.17 28.45 21.13
CA ASN A 406 -18.81 27.42 21.95
C ASN A 406 -17.86 26.82 23.01
N ILE A 407 -16.54 27.05 22.92
CA ILE A 407 -15.53 26.42 23.81
C ILE A 407 -15.08 27.38 24.93
N ALA A 408 -15.17 26.93 26.18
CA ALA A 408 -14.48 27.51 27.32
C ALA A 408 -13.42 26.53 27.86
N ALA A 409 -12.26 27.05 28.32
CA ALA A 409 -11.12 26.24 28.78
C ALA A 409 -10.65 26.64 30.18
N ASN A 410 -10.56 25.67 31.10
CA ASN A 410 -10.23 25.90 32.51
C ASN A 410 -9.05 25.04 32.96
N ALA A 411 -7.94 25.67 33.36
CA ALA A 411 -6.73 24.94 33.77
C ALA A 411 -6.91 24.13 35.07
N ILE A 412 -6.38 22.91 35.07
CA ILE A 412 -6.38 21.97 36.21
C ILE A 412 -5.03 21.23 36.32
N SER A 413 -4.46 21.18 37.51
CA SER A 413 -3.26 20.37 37.82
C SER A 413 -3.69 19.00 38.37
N LEU A 414 -3.40 17.93 37.62
CA LEU A 414 -3.67 16.56 38.02
C LEU A 414 -2.46 15.94 38.74
N THR A 415 -2.66 15.54 39.99
CA THR A 415 -1.69 14.76 40.76
C THR A 415 -1.97 13.28 40.58
N LYS A 416 -1.03 12.52 40.00
CA LYS A 416 -1.05 11.05 40.10
C LYS A 416 -0.38 10.63 41.41
N LEU A 417 -0.97 9.64 42.07
CA LEU A 417 -0.39 9.01 43.26
C LEU A 417 0.25 7.69 42.85
N THR A 418 1.52 7.50 43.19
CA THR A 418 2.41 6.40 42.79
C THR A 418 3.50 6.18 43.85
N PRO A 419 3.88 4.92 44.16
CA PRO A 419 5.05 4.62 45.00
C PRO A 419 6.39 4.91 44.30
N ASP A 420 7.49 4.76 45.04
CA ASP A 420 8.88 4.78 44.56
C ASP A 420 9.74 4.05 45.62
N LEU A 421 10.18 2.83 45.34
CA LEU A 421 10.80 1.86 46.23
C LEU A 421 12.31 1.78 45.98
N ILE A 422 13.08 2.57 46.72
CA ILE A 422 14.55 2.45 46.69
C ILE A 422 15.06 1.41 47.69
N VAL A 423 16.06 0.63 47.29
CA VAL A 423 16.93 -0.06 48.23
C VAL A 423 17.94 0.95 48.80
N GLN A 424 18.03 1.04 50.12
CA GLN A 424 18.99 1.90 50.82
C GLN A 424 19.64 1.17 52.01
N ASN A 425 20.70 1.76 52.56
CA ASN A 425 21.38 1.30 53.79
C ASN A 425 21.80 -0.18 53.79
N VAL A 426 22.16 -0.73 52.62
CA VAL A 426 22.61 -2.11 52.47
C VAL A 426 23.92 -2.34 53.23
N SER A 427 23.89 -3.32 54.13
CA SER A 427 25.00 -3.74 54.98
C SER A 427 25.24 -5.24 54.80
N ALA A 428 26.38 -5.58 54.18
CA ALA A 428 26.83 -6.92 53.86
C ALA A 428 28.34 -7.05 54.11
N PRO A 429 28.89 -8.27 54.28
CA PRO A 429 30.33 -8.46 54.39
C PRO A 429 31.08 -7.99 53.13
N THR A 430 32.17 -7.23 53.32
CA THR A 430 33.05 -6.80 52.21
C THR A 430 33.93 -7.92 51.66
N SER A 431 33.97 -9.08 52.32
CA SER A 431 34.65 -10.27 51.85
C SER A 431 33.98 -11.55 52.36
N ALA A 432 34.00 -12.62 51.57
CA ALA A 432 33.49 -13.94 51.96
C ALA A 432 34.26 -15.07 51.28
N THR A 433 34.13 -16.30 51.80
CA THR A 433 34.68 -17.49 51.13
C THR A 433 33.65 -18.05 50.15
N VAL A 434 34.09 -18.48 48.97
CA VAL A 434 33.25 -19.26 48.03
C VAL A 434 32.68 -20.48 48.76
N GLY A 435 31.37 -20.75 48.60
CA GLY A 435 30.66 -21.81 49.31
C GLY A 435 30.04 -21.42 50.65
N SER A 436 30.31 -20.20 51.15
CA SER A 436 29.71 -19.70 52.39
C SER A 436 28.34 -19.02 52.16
N THR A 437 27.51 -19.04 53.20
CA THR A 437 26.30 -18.22 53.29
C THR A 437 26.62 -16.95 54.06
N ILE A 438 26.33 -15.79 53.45
CA ILE A 438 26.46 -14.46 54.06
C ILE A 438 25.09 -13.92 54.45
N GLN A 439 25.05 -13.04 55.45
CA GLN A 439 23.85 -12.27 55.80
C GLN A 439 23.95 -10.87 55.19
N LEU A 440 22.94 -10.46 54.43
CA LEU A 440 22.76 -9.10 53.95
C LEU A 440 21.57 -8.47 54.70
N ASN A 441 21.75 -7.24 55.20
CA ASN A 441 20.71 -6.45 55.84
C ASN A 441 20.48 -5.21 54.97
N TYR A 442 19.24 -4.79 54.78
CA TYR A 442 18.92 -3.68 53.90
C TYR A 442 17.61 -2.99 54.32
N GLN A 443 17.28 -1.90 53.65
CA GLN A 443 16.01 -1.23 53.80
C GLN A 443 15.39 -1.01 52.42
N VAL A 444 14.08 -1.24 52.31
CA VAL A 444 13.29 -0.71 51.21
C VAL A 444 12.57 0.52 51.71
N LYS A 445 12.75 1.66 51.05
CA LYS A 445 12.08 2.92 51.38
C LYS A 445 11.12 3.29 50.27
N ASN A 446 9.85 3.45 50.62
CA ASN A 446 8.88 4.07 49.73
C ASN A 446 9.00 5.60 49.84
N GLN A 447 9.71 6.23 48.91
CA GLN A 447 9.82 7.69 48.82
C GLN A 447 8.74 8.35 47.94
N GLY A 448 7.84 7.54 47.38
CA GLY A 448 6.73 8.00 46.54
C GLY A 448 5.60 8.64 47.34
N ASN A 449 4.56 9.11 46.62
CA ASN A 449 3.41 9.82 47.17
C ASN A 449 2.15 8.93 47.34
N ALA A 450 2.21 7.65 46.95
CA ALA A 450 1.25 6.60 47.33
C ALA A 450 1.90 5.53 48.22
N SER A 451 1.08 4.79 48.97
CA SER A 451 1.53 3.54 49.60
C SER A 451 1.82 2.48 48.54
N ALA A 452 2.93 1.75 48.69
CA ALA A 452 3.16 0.52 47.96
C ALA A 452 2.40 -0.64 48.60
N ASP A 453 1.88 -1.54 47.78
CA ASP A 453 1.49 -2.89 48.22
C ASP A 453 2.75 -3.75 48.47
N TYR A 454 2.57 -5.03 48.74
CA TYR A 454 3.69 -5.95 48.96
C TYR A 454 4.51 -6.14 47.67
N SER A 455 5.81 -6.40 47.83
CA SER A 455 6.74 -6.66 46.73
C SER A 455 7.78 -7.72 47.14
N TYR A 456 8.71 -8.04 46.25
CA TYR A 456 9.85 -8.90 46.57
C TYR A 456 11.18 -8.27 46.20
N SER A 457 12.13 -8.26 47.11
CA SER A 457 13.50 -7.90 46.79
C SER A 457 14.21 -9.09 46.14
N LYS A 458 15.04 -8.84 45.11
CA LYS A 458 15.89 -9.86 44.47
C LYS A 458 17.37 -9.54 44.66
N PHE A 459 18.17 -10.60 44.81
CA PHE A 459 19.60 -10.49 45.10
C PHE A 459 20.41 -11.27 44.08
N TYR A 460 21.46 -10.64 43.55
CA TYR A 460 22.33 -11.21 42.52
C TYR A 460 23.80 -10.98 42.85
N LEU A 461 24.67 -11.86 42.34
CA LEU A 461 26.12 -11.66 42.30
C LEU A 461 26.54 -11.23 40.89
N SER A 462 27.06 -10.01 40.79
CA SER A 462 27.51 -9.38 39.54
C SER A 462 29.03 -9.16 39.52
N LYS A 463 29.59 -8.93 38.33
CA LYS A 463 30.96 -8.43 38.14
C LYS A 463 31.05 -6.91 38.15
N ASP A 464 29.94 -6.20 37.96
CA ASP A 464 29.87 -4.73 38.01
C ASP A 464 28.65 -4.23 38.80
N THR A 465 28.29 -2.96 38.67
CA THR A 465 27.24 -2.30 39.45
C THR A 465 25.86 -2.28 38.79
N THR A 466 25.69 -2.90 37.61
CA THR A 466 24.47 -2.83 36.81
C THR A 466 23.81 -4.20 36.68
N LEU A 467 22.48 -4.25 36.85
CA LEU A 467 21.73 -5.51 36.76
C LEU A 467 21.55 -5.91 35.29
N SER A 468 21.98 -7.13 34.98
CA SER A 468 22.16 -7.66 33.64
C SER A 468 21.71 -9.13 33.53
N SER A 469 21.73 -9.69 32.32
CA SER A 469 21.29 -11.06 32.08
C SER A 469 22.32 -12.14 32.46
N ASP A 470 23.59 -11.78 32.67
CA ASP A 470 24.65 -12.71 33.10
C ASP A 470 24.94 -12.68 34.61
N ASP A 471 24.19 -11.88 35.38
CA ASP A 471 24.27 -11.85 36.84
C ASP A 471 23.67 -13.10 37.49
N VAL A 472 24.38 -13.65 38.49
CA VAL A 472 23.98 -14.89 39.14
C VAL A 472 22.94 -14.60 40.22
N PHE A 473 21.68 -14.94 39.96
CA PHE A 473 20.61 -14.86 40.96
C PHE A 473 20.94 -15.72 42.19
N LEU A 474 20.89 -15.11 43.38
CA LEU A 474 21.24 -15.73 44.66
C LEU A 474 20.01 -16.12 45.48
N ASN A 475 19.07 -15.19 45.66
CA ASN A 475 17.87 -15.38 46.48
C ASN A 475 16.84 -14.28 46.22
N PHE A 476 15.63 -14.42 46.79
CA PHE A 476 14.64 -13.36 46.93
C PHE A 476 14.17 -13.24 48.38
N ASP A 477 13.54 -12.11 48.71
CA ASP A 477 13.00 -11.79 50.03
C ASP A 477 11.63 -11.10 49.90
N PHE A 478 10.74 -11.23 50.88
CA PHE A 478 9.35 -10.71 50.80
C PHE A 478 9.19 -9.44 51.61
N VAL A 479 8.72 -8.38 50.97
CA VAL A 479 8.58 -7.04 51.57
C VAL A 479 7.09 -6.71 51.72
N TYR A 480 6.66 -6.43 52.95
CA TYR A 480 5.28 -6.04 53.23
C TYR A 480 4.97 -4.63 52.68
N SER A 481 3.68 -4.32 52.49
CA SER A 481 3.19 -3.03 51.98
C SER A 481 3.75 -1.82 52.75
N ILE A 482 4.39 -0.89 52.04
CA ILE A 482 5.09 0.26 52.62
C ILE A 482 4.28 1.54 52.38
N GLY A 483 3.81 2.17 53.45
CA GLY A 483 3.11 3.46 53.39
C GLY A 483 3.96 4.59 52.81
N VAL A 484 3.32 5.70 52.43
CA VAL A 484 3.97 6.94 51.94
C VAL A 484 5.11 7.37 52.87
N SER A 485 6.30 7.60 52.31
CA SER A 485 7.54 7.92 53.07
C SER A 485 8.00 6.85 54.08
N GLY A 486 7.43 5.64 54.03
CA GLY A 486 7.75 4.53 54.92
C GLY A 486 9.06 3.82 54.57
N ILE A 487 9.56 3.04 55.54
CA ILE A 487 10.78 2.22 55.42
C ILE A 487 10.49 0.85 56.02
N SER A 488 10.72 -0.22 55.26
CA SER A 488 10.83 -1.57 55.80
C SER A 488 12.31 -1.93 56.08
N TYR A 489 12.53 -2.81 57.05
CA TYR A 489 13.85 -3.19 57.57
C TYR A 489 14.02 -4.69 57.44
N GLU A 490 14.84 -5.11 56.48
CA GLU A 490 14.80 -6.46 55.95
C GLU A 490 16.18 -7.14 56.02
N SER A 491 16.20 -8.48 56.02
CA SER A 491 17.45 -9.24 56.10
C SER A 491 17.35 -10.59 55.42
N VAL A 492 18.29 -10.89 54.52
CA VAL A 492 18.30 -12.09 53.69
C VAL A 492 19.63 -12.84 53.84
N SER A 493 19.56 -14.17 53.86
CA SER A 493 20.73 -15.04 53.77
C SER A 493 21.00 -15.40 52.31
N LEU A 494 22.23 -15.16 51.84
CA LEU A 494 22.65 -15.37 50.45
C LEU A 494 23.78 -16.40 50.42
N THR A 495 23.65 -17.48 49.62
CA THR A 495 24.67 -18.53 49.52
C THR A 495 25.48 -18.37 48.25
N ILE A 496 26.80 -18.20 48.39
CA ILE A 496 27.74 -18.13 47.26
C ILE A 496 28.02 -19.55 46.78
N ALA A 497 27.64 -19.89 45.55
CA ALA A 497 27.77 -21.25 45.03
C ALA A 497 29.24 -21.73 44.96
N ASN A 498 29.50 -23.00 45.26
CA ASN A 498 30.85 -23.62 45.25
C ASN A 498 31.57 -23.53 43.89
N SER A 499 30.82 -23.38 42.80
CA SER A 499 31.33 -23.21 41.44
C SER A 499 31.90 -21.81 41.15
N THR A 500 31.60 -20.82 42.00
CA THR A 500 32.03 -19.42 41.80
C THR A 500 33.56 -19.31 41.81
N SER A 501 34.12 -18.54 40.89
CA SER A 501 35.55 -18.16 40.90
C SER A 501 35.85 -17.17 42.03
N GLY A 502 37.03 -17.24 42.64
CA GLY A 502 37.52 -16.15 43.48
C GLY A 502 37.72 -14.87 42.67
N GLY A 503 37.58 -13.70 43.30
CA GLY A 503 37.66 -12.40 42.63
C GLY A 503 36.88 -11.29 43.34
N ASN A 504 36.81 -10.11 42.72
CA ASN A 504 35.96 -9.01 43.19
C ASN A 504 34.64 -9.02 42.42
N TYR A 505 33.54 -8.85 43.15
CA TYR A 505 32.17 -8.88 42.66
C TYR A 505 31.34 -7.79 43.34
N TYR A 506 30.09 -7.65 42.94
CA TYR A 506 29.09 -6.83 43.62
C TYR A 506 27.87 -7.69 43.97
N LEU A 507 27.30 -7.45 45.13
CA LEU A 507 25.95 -7.89 45.48
C LEU A 507 24.98 -6.82 44.99
N LEU A 508 24.17 -7.15 43.99
CA LEU A 508 23.09 -6.30 43.52
C LEU A 508 21.81 -6.64 44.30
N SER A 509 21.19 -5.63 44.89
CA SER A 509 19.92 -5.72 45.62
C SER A 509 18.88 -4.88 44.89
N GLN A 510 17.85 -5.52 44.33
CA GLN A 510 16.78 -4.89 43.57
C GLN A 510 15.48 -4.88 44.39
N ALA A 511 14.92 -3.71 44.66
CA ALA A 511 13.55 -3.58 45.17
C ALA A 511 12.52 -3.93 44.08
N ASP A 512 11.45 -4.59 44.50
CA ASP A 512 10.40 -5.16 43.64
C ASP A 512 10.90 -5.82 42.34
N GLY A 513 11.79 -6.80 42.48
CA GLY A 513 12.37 -7.52 41.33
C GLY A 513 11.40 -8.38 40.52
N TYR A 514 10.09 -8.38 40.81
CA TYR A 514 9.06 -8.95 39.93
C TYR A 514 8.09 -7.90 39.34
N ASN A 515 8.28 -6.61 39.63
CA ASN A 515 7.49 -5.49 39.12
C ASN A 515 5.97 -5.66 39.44
N TYR A 516 5.67 -5.97 40.70
CA TYR A 516 4.31 -6.12 41.24
C TYR A 516 3.67 -4.78 41.63
N VAL A 517 4.49 -3.79 41.98
CA VAL A 517 4.13 -2.41 42.27
C VAL A 517 4.50 -1.57 41.06
N SER A 518 3.58 -0.76 40.53
CA SER A 518 3.90 0.19 39.46
C SER A 518 4.34 1.52 40.04
N GLU A 519 5.58 1.91 39.78
CA GLU A 519 6.24 3.00 40.48
C GLU A 519 6.26 4.31 39.69
N SER A 520 6.69 5.40 40.33
CA SER A 520 6.97 6.68 39.65
C SER A 520 8.36 6.74 39.03
N ASN A 521 9.26 5.84 39.45
CA ASN A 521 10.56 5.61 38.85
C ASN A 521 10.94 4.15 39.08
N GLU A 522 11.28 3.43 38.01
CA GLU A 522 11.66 2.01 38.05
C GLU A 522 13.19 1.82 37.93
N SER A 523 13.95 2.93 37.82
CA SER A 523 15.38 2.93 37.49
C SER A 523 16.31 3.08 38.70
N ASN A 524 15.75 3.32 39.89
CA ASN A 524 16.43 3.59 41.15
C ASN A 524 16.29 2.46 42.18
N ASN A 525 15.66 1.35 41.78
CA ASN A 525 15.38 0.19 42.63
C ASN A 525 16.63 -0.63 42.99
N ILE A 526 17.78 -0.40 42.34
CA ILE A 526 19.00 -1.22 42.45
C ILE A 526 20.05 -0.53 43.33
N ALA A 527 20.54 -1.23 44.36
CA ALA A 527 21.74 -0.90 45.11
C ALA A 527 22.85 -1.95 44.88
N ALA A 528 24.10 -1.51 44.76
CA ALA A 528 25.26 -2.36 44.48
C ALA A 528 26.33 -2.27 45.58
N ASN A 529 26.70 -3.41 46.17
CA ASN A 529 27.65 -3.50 47.28
C ASN A 529 28.84 -4.40 46.93
N ALA A 530 30.05 -3.84 46.91
CA ALA A 530 31.25 -4.60 46.55
C ALA A 530 31.61 -5.69 47.59
N ILE A 531 32.00 -6.88 47.10
CA ILE A 531 32.45 -8.02 47.89
C ILE A 531 33.65 -8.72 47.23
N SER A 532 34.69 -9.02 47.99
CA SER A 532 35.82 -9.87 47.55
C SER A 532 35.58 -11.32 47.95
N LEU A 533 35.47 -12.21 46.96
CA LEU A 533 35.31 -13.65 47.17
C LEU A 533 36.65 -14.37 47.14
N THR A 534 37.02 -14.99 48.26
CA THR A 534 38.21 -15.86 48.36
C THR A 534 37.81 -17.30 48.06
N LYS A 535 38.54 -17.98 47.18
CA LYS A 535 38.42 -19.43 46.96
C LYS A 535 39.69 -20.10 47.51
N LEU A 536 39.53 -20.88 48.57
CA LEU A 536 40.62 -21.64 49.18
C LEU A 536 41.01 -22.82 48.26
N ALA A 537 42.30 -23.14 48.17
CA ALA A 537 42.80 -24.24 47.35
C ALA A 537 44.15 -24.82 47.87
N PRO A 538 44.47 -26.09 47.57
CA PRO A 538 45.78 -26.70 47.87
C PRO A 538 46.93 -26.11 47.04
N ASP A 539 48.16 -26.54 47.32
CA ASP A 539 49.37 -26.31 46.51
C ASP A 539 50.36 -27.45 46.81
N LEU A 540 50.52 -28.39 45.87
CA LEU A 540 51.27 -29.64 46.01
C LEU A 540 52.63 -29.58 45.31
N ILE A 541 53.70 -29.40 46.09
CA ILE A 541 55.07 -29.47 45.57
C ILE A 541 55.72 -30.82 45.79
N VAL A 542 56.49 -31.30 44.80
CA VAL A 542 57.44 -32.39 44.99
C VAL A 542 58.73 -31.84 45.60
N GLN A 543 59.23 -32.48 46.64
CA GLN A 543 60.50 -32.12 47.31
C GLN A 543 61.32 -33.35 47.70
N ASN A 544 62.59 -33.15 48.04
CA ASN A 544 63.50 -34.17 48.60
C ASN A 544 63.66 -35.46 47.75
N VAL A 545 63.64 -35.32 46.42
CA VAL A 545 63.78 -36.45 45.47
C VAL A 545 65.19 -37.06 45.51
N SER A 546 65.27 -38.38 45.61
CA SER A 546 66.51 -39.16 45.66
C SER A 546 66.44 -40.40 44.75
N ALA A 547 67.38 -40.49 43.80
CA ALA A 547 67.47 -41.54 42.77
C ALA A 547 68.93 -41.80 42.32
N PRO A 548 69.23 -42.93 41.64
CA PRO A 548 70.58 -43.23 41.12
C PRO A 548 71.01 -42.30 39.97
N SER A 549 72.31 -41.98 39.89
CA SER A 549 72.88 -41.12 38.84
C SER A 549 73.21 -41.85 37.52
N SER A 550 73.11 -43.17 37.45
CA SER A 550 73.34 -43.94 36.23
C SER A 550 72.65 -45.30 36.25
N ALA A 551 72.19 -45.78 35.10
CA ALA A 551 71.57 -47.10 34.92
C ALA A 551 71.86 -47.69 33.52
N THR A 552 71.58 -48.97 33.32
CA THR A 552 71.60 -49.59 31.99
C THR A 552 70.20 -49.51 31.36
N VAL A 553 70.10 -49.33 30.04
CA VAL A 553 68.82 -49.48 29.33
C VAL A 553 68.28 -50.90 29.57
N GLY A 554 67.00 -51.01 29.94
CA GLY A 554 66.37 -52.28 30.34
C GLY A 554 66.40 -52.60 31.84
N SER A 555 66.85 -51.67 32.70
CA SER A 555 66.92 -51.88 34.15
C SER A 555 65.88 -51.08 34.95
N THR A 556 65.51 -51.59 36.13
CA THR A 556 64.62 -50.92 37.08
C THR A 556 65.44 -50.18 38.14
N ILE A 557 65.07 -48.93 38.41
CA ILE A 557 65.66 -48.08 39.45
C ILE A 557 64.61 -47.74 40.52
N GLN A 558 65.06 -47.34 41.72
CA GLN A 558 64.18 -46.87 42.80
C GLN A 558 64.33 -45.35 42.99
N LEU A 559 63.22 -44.65 43.14
CA LEU A 559 63.15 -43.23 43.47
C LEU A 559 62.35 -43.03 44.76
N ASN A 560 62.86 -42.17 45.65
CA ASN A 560 62.19 -41.77 46.90
C ASN A 560 61.93 -40.27 46.85
N TYR A 561 60.79 -39.80 47.34
CA TYR A 561 60.38 -38.40 47.25
C TYR A 561 59.37 -38.02 48.36
N GLN A 562 58.98 -36.76 48.39
CA GLN A 562 57.91 -36.24 49.25
C GLN A 562 56.99 -35.35 48.45
N VAL A 563 55.70 -35.33 48.80
CA VAL A 563 54.74 -34.32 48.34
C VAL A 563 54.31 -33.48 49.53
N LYS A 564 54.37 -32.15 49.42
CA LYS A 564 53.95 -31.22 50.47
C LYS A 564 52.77 -30.40 49.97
N ASN A 565 51.66 -30.41 50.72
CA ASN A 565 50.59 -29.43 50.53
C ASN A 565 50.94 -28.16 51.32
N GLN A 566 51.22 -27.07 50.63
CA GLN A 566 51.52 -25.76 51.21
C GLN A 566 50.40 -24.73 51.03
N GLY A 567 49.29 -25.11 50.39
CA GLY A 567 48.11 -24.28 50.17
C GLY A 567 47.24 -24.14 51.41
N ASP A 568 46.14 -23.39 51.29
CA ASP A 568 45.24 -23.05 52.39
C ASP A 568 44.02 -23.99 52.52
N ALA A 569 43.81 -24.89 51.56
CA ALA A 569 42.86 -26.01 51.66
C ALA A 569 43.55 -27.39 51.73
N SER A 570 42.84 -28.39 52.25
CA SER A 570 43.29 -29.79 52.24
C SER A 570 43.17 -30.41 50.85
N ALA A 571 44.25 -31.03 50.37
CA ALA A 571 44.24 -31.81 49.14
C ALA A 571 43.45 -33.11 49.29
N GLY A 572 42.77 -33.51 48.21
CA GLY A 572 42.27 -34.87 48.05
C GLY A 572 43.42 -35.87 47.84
N TYR A 573 43.09 -37.12 47.51
CA TYR A 573 44.10 -38.02 46.95
C TYR A 573 44.48 -37.54 45.54
N SER A 574 45.73 -37.75 45.16
CA SER A 574 46.27 -37.41 43.84
C SER A 574 47.25 -38.49 43.39
N TYR A 575 47.81 -38.37 42.17
CA TYR A 575 48.88 -39.26 41.73
C TYR A 575 50.12 -38.49 41.34
N SER A 576 51.27 -38.87 41.89
CA SER A 576 52.54 -38.41 41.36
C SER A 576 52.86 -39.14 40.06
N LYS A 577 53.35 -38.44 39.04
CA LYS A 577 53.81 -39.04 37.78
C LYS A 577 55.31 -38.88 37.60
N PHE A 578 55.93 -39.90 37.02
CA PHE A 578 57.38 -39.96 36.80
C PHE A 578 57.68 -40.13 35.32
N TYR A 579 58.64 -39.35 34.83
CA TYR A 579 59.01 -39.32 33.41
C TYR A 579 60.53 -39.32 33.24
N LEU A 580 61.01 -39.82 32.10
CA LEU A 580 62.38 -39.67 31.65
C LEU A 580 62.44 -38.58 30.55
N SER A 581 63.12 -37.48 30.85
CA SER A 581 63.28 -36.30 29.99
C SER A 581 64.72 -36.12 29.51
N LYS A 582 64.91 -35.32 28.45
CA LYS A 582 66.22 -34.83 28.01
C LYS A 582 66.65 -33.54 28.73
N ASP A 583 65.72 -32.82 29.34
CA ASP A 583 65.99 -31.60 30.11
C ASP A 583 65.21 -31.57 31.44
N THR A 584 65.04 -30.39 32.05
CA THR A 584 64.44 -30.21 33.37
C THR A 584 62.97 -29.78 33.35
N THR A 585 62.34 -29.71 32.17
CA THR A 585 60.97 -29.22 31.99
C THR A 585 60.04 -30.32 31.48
N LEU A 586 58.84 -30.44 32.08
CA LEU A 586 57.89 -31.47 31.65
C LEU A 586 57.21 -31.06 30.33
N SER A 587 57.30 -31.95 29.36
CA SER A 587 56.97 -31.72 27.96
C SER A 587 56.27 -32.94 27.32
N SER A 588 55.79 -32.78 26.08
CA SER A 588 55.09 -33.86 25.38
C SER A 588 55.99 -34.98 24.84
N ASP A 589 57.32 -34.79 24.77
CA ASP A 589 58.26 -35.84 24.33
C ASP A 589 58.95 -36.59 25.48
N ASP A 590 58.56 -36.32 26.72
CA ASP A 590 59.05 -37.03 27.91
C ASP A 590 58.40 -38.41 28.09
N VAL A 591 59.22 -39.42 28.37
CA VAL A 591 58.77 -40.82 28.44
C VAL A 591 58.20 -41.10 29.83
N PHE A 592 56.88 -41.21 29.95
CA PHE A 592 56.22 -41.65 31.18
C PHE A 592 56.74 -43.03 31.64
N LEU A 593 57.17 -43.13 32.89
CA LEU A 593 57.79 -44.31 33.49
C LEU A 593 56.84 -45.05 34.44
N ASN A 594 56.16 -44.32 35.33
CA ASN A 594 55.23 -44.87 36.32
C ASN A 594 54.39 -43.74 36.97
N CYS A 595 53.35 -44.11 37.71
CA CYS A 595 52.65 -43.22 38.64
C CYS A 595 52.44 -43.87 40.01
N ASP A 596 52.31 -43.04 41.03
CA ASP A 596 52.24 -43.44 42.45
C ASP A 596 51.08 -42.72 43.15
N LEU A 597 50.37 -43.40 44.05
CA LEU A 597 49.12 -42.90 44.66
C LEU A 597 49.42 -42.15 45.96
N VAL A 598 49.24 -40.83 45.95
CA VAL A 598 49.44 -39.96 47.11
C VAL A 598 48.12 -39.82 47.86
N SER A 599 48.14 -40.14 49.16
CA SER A 599 46.96 -40.01 50.02
C SER A 599 46.64 -38.54 50.36
N SER A 600 45.42 -38.26 50.84
CA SER A 600 44.94 -36.89 51.09
C SER A 600 45.81 -36.10 52.07
N ILE A 601 46.36 -34.97 51.62
CA ILE A 601 47.30 -34.15 52.41
C ILE A 601 46.59 -32.93 53.02
N SER A 602 46.56 -32.86 54.36
CA SER A 602 46.08 -31.68 55.10
C SER A 602 46.85 -30.41 54.74
N VAL A 603 46.27 -29.25 55.04
CA VAL A 603 46.97 -27.94 55.01
C VAL A 603 48.32 -28.05 55.73
N ASN A 604 49.41 -27.60 55.08
CA ASN A 604 50.80 -27.71 55.56
C ASN A 604 51.31 -29.15 55.83
N GLY A 605 50.63 -30.18 55.33
CA GLY A 605 51.02 -31.58 55.47
C GLY A 605 52.09 -32.03 54.46
N ILE A 606 52.73 -33.16 54.75
CA ILE A 606 53.74 -33.81 53.89
C ILE A 606 53.46 -35.32 53.84
N SER A 607 53.40 -35.89 52.64
CA SER A 607 53.45 -37.34 52.41
C SER A 607 54.86 -37.79 52.01
N TYR A 608 55.21 -39.04 52.31
CA TYR A 608 56.55 -39.61 52.16
C TYR A 608 56.47 -40.89 51.33
N GLU A 609 57.03 -40.86 50.12
CA GLU A 609 56.63 -41.78 49.04
C GLU A 609 57.84 -42.42 48.33
N SER A 610 57.62 -43.56 47.67
CA SER A 610 58.69 -44.39 47.09
C SER A 610 58.20 -45.24 45.92
N VAL A 611 58.80 -45.04 44.74
CA VAL A 611 58.37 -45.66 43.48
C VAL A 611 59.51 -46.41 42.78
N SER A 612 59.20 -47.54 42.14
CA SER A 612 60.11 -48.23 41.22
C SER A 612 59.84 -47.79 39.79
N LEU A 613 60.89 -47.45 39.03
CA LEU A 613 60.81 -46.93 37.67
C LEU A 613 61.57 -47.86 36.71
N ASN A 614 60.94 -48.25 35.60
CA ASN A 614 61.54 -49.15 34.60
C ASN A 614 62.07 -48.35 33.40
N ILE A 615 63.37 -48.42 33.14
CA ILE A 615 63.98 -47.81 31.95
C ILE A 615 63.82 -48.78 30.77
N ALA A 616 62.79 -48.56 29.94
CA ALA A 616 62.42 -49.47 28.85
C ALA A 616 63.58 -49.79 27.87
N ASN A 617 63.65 -51.04 27.39
CA ASN A 617 64.66 -51.54 26.45
C ASN A 617 64.84 -50.71 25.16
N SER A 618 63.80 -49.97 24.76
CA SER A 618 63.81 -49.10 23.58
C SER A 618 64.67 -47.84 23.76
N THR A 619 64.77 -47.33 24.99
CA THR A 619 65.45 -46.07 25.37
C THR A 619 66.87 -46.00 24.80
N ALA A 620 67.30 -44.85 24.29
CA ALA A 620 68.66 -44.67 23.80
C ALA A 620 69.68 -44.56 24.96
N GLY A 621 70.96 -44.79 24.66
CA GLY A 621 72.04 -44.40 25.57
C GLY A 621 72.24 -42.88 25.52
N GLY A 622 72.51 -42.24 26.66
CA GLY A 622 72.62 -40.78 26.74
C GLY A 622 72.51 -40.25 28.17
N ASN A 623 72.47 -38.92 28.31
CA ASN A 623 72.16 -38.25 29.56
C ASN A 623 70.70 -37.78 29.54
N TYR A 624 70.02 -37.92 30.68
CA TYR A 624 68.60 -37.70 30.86
C TYR A 624 68.33 -37.11 32.25
N TYR A 625 67.08 -36.73 32.50
CA TYR A 625 66.56 -36.36 33.81
C TYR A 625 65.33 -37.22 34.14
N LEU A 626 65.16 -37.54 35.42
CA LEU A 626 63.94 -38.07 35.99
C LEU A 626 63.10 -36.88 36.46
N LEU A 627 61.95 -36.64 35.81
CA LEU A 627 60.99 -35.65 36.23
C LEU A 627 59.95 -36.30 37.15
N SER A 628 59.63 -35.65 38.26
CA SER A 628 58.63 -36.06 39.24
C SER A 628 57.59 -34.95 39.37
N GLN A 629 56.34 -35.23 38.99
CA GLN A 629 55.23 -34.28 38.96
C GLN A 629 54.20 -34.64 40.04
N ALA A 630 53.91 -33.72 40.97
CA ALA A 630 52.77 -33.83 41.88
C ALA A 630 51.45 -33.64 41.13
N ASP A 631 50.44 -34.43 41.50
CA ASP A 631 49.13 -34.55 40.85
C ASP A 631 49.14 -34.51 39.30
N GLY A 632 49.89 -35.42 38.69
CA GLY A 632 50.00 -35.47 37.24
C GLY A 632 48.73 -35.85 36.47
N TYR A 633 47.57 -36.02 37.13
CA TYR A 633 46.25 -36.10 36.48
C TYR A 633 45.34 -34.88 36.76
N SER A 634 45.79 -33.89 37.52
CA SER A 634 45.00 -32.70 37.92
C SER A 634 43.63 -33.07 38.54
N TYR A 635 43.66 -34.01 39.50
CA TYR A 635 42.50 -34.43 40.29
C TYR A 635 42.18 -33.47 41.45
N VAL A 636 43.15 -32.69 41.89
CA VAL A 636 43.09 -31.68 42.94
C VAL A 636 43.39 -30.33 42.27
N PRO A 637 42.38 -29.46 42.03
CA PRO A 637 42.63 -28.14 41.45
C PRO A 637 43.38 -27.24 42.43
N GLU A 638 44.49 -26.64 41.99
CA GLU A 638 45.48 -26.03 42.88
C GLU A 638 45.45 -24.49 42.84
N SER A 639 45.99 -23.86 43.88
CA SER A 639 46.25 -22.40 43.89
C SER A 639 47.46 -22.00 43.05
N ASN A 640 48.34 -22.96 42.76
CA ASN A 640 49.42 -22.86 41.79
C ASN A 640 49.67 -24.24 41.17
N GLU A 641 49.59 -24.35 39.85
CA GLU A 641 49.79 -25.60 39.08
C GLU A 641 51.20 -25.65 38.44
N SER A 642 52.04 -24.62 38.67
CA SER A 642 53.31 -24.41 37.94
C SER A 642 54.56 -24.88 38.69
N ASN A 643 54.41 -25.32 39.93
CA ASN A 643 55.48 -25.66 40.87
C ASN A 643 55.50 -27.16 41.25
N ASN A 644 54.69 -27.97 40.59
CA ASN A 644 54.48 -29.40 40.86
C ASN A 644 55.68 -30.29 40.47
N ILE A 645 56.68 -29.77 39.72
CA ILE A 645 57.72 -30.56 39.05
C ILE A 645 59.09 -30.44 39.72
N ALA A 646 59.74 -31.58 39.99
CA ALA A 646 61.14 -31.68 40.39
C ALA A 646 61.94 -32.55 39.40
N ALA A 647 63.23 -32.26 39.19
CA ALA A 647 64.07 -32.89 38.16
C ALA A 647 65.44 -33.39 38.71
N ASN A 648 65.82 -34.63 38.38
CA ASN A 648 67.05 -35.29 38.87
C ASN A 648 67.82 -35.98 37.73
N ALA A 649 69.11 -35.66 37.53
CA ALA A 649 69.89 -36.17 36.38
C ALA A 649 70.31 -37.66 36.49
N ILE A 650 70.33 -38.38 35.34
CA ILE A 650 70.72 -39.79 35.20
C ILE A 650 71.38 -40.09 33.84
N SER A 651 72.32 -41.03 33.77
CA SER A 651 72.98 -41.48 32.51
C SER A 651 72.66 -42.95 32.14
N LEU A 652 72.47 -43.24 30.84
CA LEU A 652 71.99 -44.53 30.29
C LEU A 652 72.89 -45.10 29.17
N THR A 653 72.82 -46.42 28.87
CA THR A 653 73.67 -47.13 27.88
C THR A 653 72.95 -48.32 27.20
N LYS A 654 73.18 -48.54 25.88
CA LYS A 654 72.50 -49.53 24.99
C LYS A 654 73.49 -50.29 24.04
N LEU A 655 73.07 -51.39 23.40
CA LEU A 655 73.85 -52.27 22.47
C LEU A 655 72.97 -52.69 21.25
N ALA A 656 73.52 -52.87 20.01
CA ALA A 656 72.73 -53.29 18.82
C ALA A 656 73.55 -53.72 17.54
N PRO A 657 72.95 -54.49 16.58
CA PRO A 657 73.48 -54.82 15.22
C PRO A 657 73.39 -53.65 14.20
N ASP A 658 73.64 -53.88 12.89
CA ASP A 658 73.48 -52.92 11.76
C ASP A 658 73.55 -53.69 10.43
N LEU A 659 72.53 -53.64 9.56
CA LEU A 659 72.43 -54.40 8.30
C LEU A 659 72.36 -53.52 7.04
N ILE A 660 73.02 -53.94 5.96
CA ILE A 660 72.97 -53.24 4.64
C ILE A 660 72.68 -54.17 3.47
N VAL A 661 71.95 -53.68 2.46
CA VAL A 661 71.82 -54.33 1.13
C VAL A 661 72.98 -53.93 0.22
N GLN A 662 73.48 -54.87 -0.58
CA GLN A 662 74.44 -54.60 -1.65
C GLN A 662 74.20 -55.50 -2.88
N ASN A 663 74.79 -55.14 -4.02
CA ASN A 663 74.85 -55.95 -5.26
C ASN A 663 73.48 -56.37 -5.86
N VAL A 664 72.53 -55.43 -5.94
CA VAL A 664 71.19 -55.64 -6.55
C VAL A 664 71.27 -55.77 -8.08
N SER A 665 70.45 -56.65 -8.69
CA SER A 665 70.33 -56.81 -10.15
C SER A 665 68.94 -57.32 -10.58
N ALA A 666 68.29 -56.64 -11.54
CA ALA A 666 66.94 -56.95 -12.05
C ALA A 666 66.70 -56.45 -13.51
N PRO A 667 65.64 -56.91 -14.22
CA PRO A 667 65.26 -56.43 -15.57
C PRO A 667 64.80 -54.96 -15.61
N SER A 668 65.00 -54.29 -16.76
CA SER A 668 64.81 -52.85 -16.94
C SER A 668 63.42 -52.39 -17.44
N SER A 669 62.46 -53.29 -17.62
CA SER A 669 61.09 -52.95 -18.09
C SER A 669 60.09 -54.06 -17.77
N ALA A 670 58.83 -53.71 -17.50
CA ALA A 670 57.75 -54.67 -17.24
C ALA A 670 56.41 -54.21 -17.87
N THR A 671 55.40 -55.07 -17.83
CA THR A 671 54.00 -54.70 -18.06
C THR A 671 53.25 -54.76 -16.73
N VAL A 672 52.21 -53.96 -16.55
CA VAL A 672 51.31 -54.15 -15.40
C VAL A 672 50.68 -55.56 -15.43
N GLY A 673 50.54 -56.16 -14.26
CA GLY A 673 50.12 -57.57 -14.13
C GLY A 673 51.21 -58.62 -14.40
N SER A 674 52.47 -58.22 -14.68
CA SER A 674 53.57 -59.16 -14.96
C SER A 674 54.55 -59.37 -13.78
N THR A 675 55.30 -60.47 -13.83
CA THR A 675 56.26 -60.89 -12.79
C THR A 675 57.69 -60.89 -13.32
N ILE A 676 58.65 -60.43 -12.51
CA ILE A 676 60.09 -60.31 -12.79
C ILE A 676 60.93 -60.97 -11.67
N GLN A 677 62.25 -61.06 -11.84
CA GLN A 677 63.17 -61.65 -10.85
C GLN A 677 64.31 -60.68 -10.48
N LEU A 678 64.76 -60.69 -9.23
CA LEU A 678 65.79 -59.81 -8.66
C LEU A 678 66.78 -60.62 -7.80
N ASN A 679 68.06 -60.25 -7.79
CA ASN A 679 69.12 -60.89 -6.98
C ASN A 679 69.86 -59.82 -6.15
N TYR A 680 70.34 -60.14 -4.94
CA TYR A 680 70.98 -59.19 -4.02
C TYR A 680 71.80 -59.88 -2.90
N GLN A 681 72.36 -59.09 -1.96
CA GLN A 681 73.09 -59.55 -0.77
C GLN A 681 72.77 -58.68 0.46
N VAL A 682 72.98 -59.21 1.67
CA VAL A 682 72.82 -58.49 2.97
C VAL A 682 74.08 -58.66 3.84
N LYS A 683 74.51 -57.64 4.59
CA LYS A 683 75.72 -57.66 5.46
C LYS A 683 75.46 -57.06 6.84
N ASN A 684 75.95 -57.68 7.92
CA ASN A 684 75.99 -57.09 9.27
C ASN A 684 77.32 -56.37 9.54
N GLN A 685 77.26 -55.18 10.15
CA GLN A 685 78.43 -54.38 10.56
C GLN A 685 78.34 -53.78 11.99
N GLY A 686 77.30 -54.10 12.76
CA GLY A 686 77.05 -53.54 14.10
C GLY A 686 77.82 -54.23 15.23
N ASN A 687 77.54 -53.84 16.49
CA ASN A 687 78.27 -54.34 17.66
C ASN A 687 77.60 -55.51 18.40
N ALA A 688 76.44 -55.96 17.93
CA ALA A 688 75.79 -57.22 18.34
C ALA A 688 75.46 -58.10 17.12
N SER A 689 75.20 -59.38 17.36
CA SER A 689 74.74 -60.31 16.31
C SER A 689 73.31 -59.98 15.89
N ALA A 690 73.03 -59.99 14.59
CA ALA A 690 71.69 -59.92 14.05
C ALA A 690 71.07 -61.32 14.03
N ASP A 691 69.82 -61.44 14.48
CA ASP A 691 69.00 -62.63 14.25
C ASP A 691 68.49 -62.67 12.79
N TYR A 692 67.57 -63.56 12.47
CA TYR A 692 66.99 -63.65 11.13
C TYR A 692 66.13 -62.42 10.81
N SER A 693 66.04 -62.09 9.54
CA SER A 693 65.25 -60.96 9.02
C SER A 693 64.56 -61.35 7.71
N TYR A 694 63.82 -60.42 7.10
CA TYR A 694 63.44 -60.55 5.69
C TYR A 694 63.78 -59.26 4.96
N SER A 695 64.32 -59.36 3.75
CA SER A 695 64.41 -58.18 2.89
C SER A 695 63.07 -57.93 2.21
N LYS A 696 62.71 -56.66 2.01
CA LYS A 696 61.50 -56.26 1.29
C LYS A 696 61.83 -55.59 -0.03
N PHE A 697 60.90 -55.73 -0.97
CA PHE A 697 61.03 -55.18 -2.32
C PHE A 697 59.83 -54.29 -2.64
N TYR A 698 60.11 -53.11 -3.15
CA TYR A 698 59.12 -52.08 -3.47
C TYR A 698 59.33 -51.55 -4.88
N LEU A 699 58.30 -50.93 -5.45
CA LEU A 699 58.36 -50.14 -6.67
C LEU A 699 58.15 -48.66 -6.34
N SER A 700 59.18 -47.85 -6.55
CA SER A 700 59.22 -46.41 -6.32
C SER A 700 59.26 -45.59 -7.61
N LYS A 701 58.97 -44.29 -7.54
CA LYS A 701 59.25 -43.34 -8.64
C LYS A 701 60.69 -42.81 -8.61
N ASP A 702 61.38 -42.90 -7.47
CA ASP A 702 62.77 -42.47 -7.31
C ASP A 702 63.61 -43.51 -6.54
N THR A 703 64.74 -43.10 -5.97
CA THR A 703 65.70 -44.01 -5.31
C THR A 703 65.56 -44.09 -3.78
N THR A 704 64.56 -43.42 -3.20
CA THR A 704 64.35 -43.33 -1.75
C THR A 704 63.07 -44.04 -1.33
N LEU A 705 63.11 -44.84 -0.26
CA LEU A 705 61.94 -45.59 0.21
C LEU A 705 60.96 -44.65 0.91
N SER A 706 59.79 -44.47 0.30
CA SER A 706 58.72 -43.58 0.76
C SER A 706 57.43 -44.35 1.10
N SER A 707 56.42 -43.63 1.58
CA SER A 707 55.08 -44.19 1.81
C SER A 707 54.20 -44.29 0.56
N ASP A 708 54.62 -43.72 -0.59
CA ASP A 708 53.92 -43.87 -1.87
C ASP A 708 54.49 -45.00 -2.76
N ASP A 709 55.48 -45.73 -2.25
CA ASP A 709 56.10 -46.88 -2.92
C ASP A 709 55.28 -48.17 -2.78
N VAL A 710 55.11 -48.88 -3.89
CA VAL A 710 54.26 -50.08 -3.96
C VAL A 710 55.04 -51.32 -3.54
N PHE A 711 54.72 -51.89 -2.38
CA PHE A 711 55.29 -53.18 -1.93
C PHE A 711 55.01 -54.31 -2.94
N LEU A 712 56.04 -55.08 -3.28
CA LEU A 712 56.02 -56.14 -4.30
C LEU A 712 56.14 -57.55 -3.72
N ASN A 713 57.12 -57.78 -2.84
CA ASN A 713 57.36 -59.07 -2.17
C ASN A 713 58.37 -58.92 -1.02
N SER A 714 58.62 -60.02 -0.29
CA SER A 714 59.70 -60.16 0.70
C SER A 714 60.44 -61.48 0.54
N ASP A 715 61.69 -61.55 0.98
CA ASP A 715 62.58 -62.73 0.91
C ASP A 715 63.31 -62.96 2.25
N PHE A 716 63.53 -64.21 2.65
CA PHE A 716 64.00 -64.56 3.99
C PHE A 716 65.54 -64.54 4.11
N VAL A 717 66.06 -63.92 5.16
CA VAL A 717 67.51 -63.80 5.40
C VAL A 717 67.86 -64.44 6.74
N SER A 718 68.76 -65.42 6.72
CA SER A 718 69.21 -66.11 7.94
C SER A 718 70.07 -65.21 8.85
N SER A 719 70.25 -65.60 10.13
CA SER A 719 70.93 -64.76 11.12
C SER A 719 72.40 -64.48 10.80
N ILE A 720 72.82 -63.23 11.04
CA ILE A 720 74.13 -62.72 10.62
C ILE A 720 74.92 -62.25 11.85
N GLY A 721 75.94 -63.01 12.23
CA GLY A 721 76.90 -62.60 13.26
C GLY A 721 77.66 -61.31 12.89
N VAL A 722 78.24 -60.63 13.89
CA VAL A 722 79.03 -59.39 13.72
C VAL A 722 80.04 -59.53 12.57
N GLY A 723 79.84 -58.75 11.50
CA GLY A 723 80.69 -58.74 10.29
C GLY A 723 80.31 -59.69 9.16
N GLY A 724 79.23 -60.48 9.28
CA GLY A 724 78.82 -61.51 8.29
C GLY A 724 78.07 -60.98 7.06
N ILE A 725 77.86 -61.86 6.05
CA ILE A 725 77.18 -61.56 4.76
C ILE A 725 76.30 -62.75 4.31
N SER A 726 75.13 -62.49 3.73
CA SER A 726 74.23 -63.45 3.07
C SER A 726 73.95 -63.08 1.60
N TYR A 727 73.43 -64.02 0.79
CA TYR A 727 73.31 -63.94 -0.68
C TYR A 727 71.97 -64.53 -1.15
N GLU A 728 71.11 -63.73 -1.81
CA GLU A 728 69.67 -63.98 -1.88
C GLU A 728 69.04 -63.68 -3.27
N SER A 729 67.82 -64.18 -3.56
CA SER A 729 67.13 -63.97 -4.85
C SER A 729 65.61 -64.17 -4.81
N VAL A 730 64.85 -63.20 -5.33
CA VAL A 730 63.39 -63.07 -5.19
C VAL A 730 62.67 -62.90 -6.54
N SER A 731 61.37 -63.22 -6.60
CA SER A 731 60.48 -62.89 -7.73
C SER A 731 59.41 -61.87 -7.31
N LEU A 732 59.12 -60.88 -8.17
CA LEU A 732 58.33 -59.69 -7.86
C LEU A 732 57.20 -59.51 -8.88
N THR A 733 55.96 -59.29 -8.44
CA THR A 733 54.80 -59.12 -9.34
C THR A 733 54.26 -57.70 -9.28
N ILE A 734 54.04 -57.10 -10.44
CA ILE A 734 53.48 -55.77 -10.57
C ILE A 734 51.95 -55.83 -10.66
N ALA A 735 51.25 -54.98 -9.89
CA ALA A 735 49.80 -54.88 -9.94
C ALA A 735 49.28 -54.37 -11.30
N ASN A 736 48.07 -54.80 -11.68
CA ASN A 736 47.38 -54.32 -12.89
C ASN A 736 47.01 -52.83 -12.85
N SER A 737 47.03 -52.19 -11.68
CA SER A 737 46.57 -50.82 -11.43
C SER A 737 47.67 -49.75 -11.40
N THR A 738 48.94 -50.12 -11.56
CA THR A 738 50.06 -49.17 -11.41
C THR A 738 50.22 -48.27 -12.66
N ALA A 739 50.23 -46.95 -12.48
CA ALA A 739 50.20 -45.94 -13.55
C ALA A 739 51.33 -46.01 -14.61
N THR A 740 51.16 -45.25 -15.72
CA THR A 740 52.17 -45.22 -16.80
C THR A 740 53.42 -44.44 -16.42
N GLY A 741 54.62 -44.99 -16.63
CA GLY A 741 55.85 -44.23 -16.46
C GLY A 741 57.06 -45.08 -16.09
N ASN A 742 58.18 -44.41 -15.78
CA ASN A 742 59.39 -45.01 -15.23
C ASN A 742 59.37 -45.07 -13.70
N TYR A 743 60.08 -46.04 -13.14
CA TYR A 743 60.09 -46.43 -11.73
C TYR A 743 61.47 -46.98 -11.34
N TYR A 744 61.65 -47.32 -10.06
CA TYR A 744 62.76 -48.07 -9.49
C TYR A 744 62.24 -49.22 -8.62
N LEU A 745 63.00 -50.31 -8.55
CA LEU A 745 62.87 -51.39 -7.60
C LEU A 745 63.77 -51.06 -6.41
N LEU A 746 63.17 -50.87 -5.23
CA LEU A 746 63.89 -50.67 -3.99
C LEU A 746 63.99 -51.99 -3.24
N SER A 747 65.18 -52.30 -2.71
CA SER A 747 65.48 -53.48 -1.90
C SER A 747 65.92 -53.03 -0.51
N GLN A 748 65.18 -53.40 0.53
CA GLN A 748 65.41 -53.00 1.93
C GLN A 748 65.83 -54.22 2.76
N ALA A 749 67.01 -54.18 3.40
CA ALA A 749 67.42 -55.15 4.42
C ALA A 749 66.56 -54.99 5.67
N ASP A 750 66.19 -56.12 6.25
CA ASP A 750 65.21 -56.24 7.34
C ASP A 750 63.99 -55.31 7.22
N GLY A 751 63.28 -55.39 6.10
CA GLY A 751 62.12 -54.53 5.86
C GLY A 751 60.93 -54.78 6.80
N TYR A 752 60.95 -55.79 7.68
CA TYR A 752 59.99 -55.93 8.78
C TYR A 752 60.50 -55.42 10.14
N SER A 753 61.74 -54.94 10.24
CA SER A 753 62.38 -54.49 11.49
C SER A 753 62.31 -55.53 12.61
N TYR A 754 62.65 -56.78 12.29
CA TYR A 754 62.80 -57.90 13.22
C TYR A 754 64.11 -57.85 14.03
N VAL A 755 65.13 -57.19 13.50
CA VAL A 755 66.43 -56.93 14.10
C VAL A 755 66.51 -55.43 14.38
N PRO A 756 66.40 -54.98 15.65
CA PRO A 756 66.54 -53.55 15.97
C PRO A 756 68.00 -53.11 15.86
N GLU A 757 68.30 -52.22 14.92
CA GLU A 757 69.66 -51.88 14.52
C GLU A 757 70.20 -50.59 15.19
N SER A 758 71.52 -50.42 15.14
CA SER A 758 72.23 -49.23 15.59
C SER A 758 72.26 -48.12 14.54
N ASN A 759 71.96 -48.47 13.28
CA ASN A 759 71.62 -47.55 12.22
C ASN A 759 70.65 -48.25 11.26
N GLU A 760 69.46 -47.68 11.06
CA GLU A 760 68.38 -48.21 10.21
C GLU A 760 68.28 -47.45 8.87
N SER A 761 69.16 -46.47 8.64
CA SER A 761 69.08 -45.51 7.53
C SER A 761 69.86 -45.93 6.28
N ASN A 762 70.57 -47.05 6.35
CA ASN A 762 71.54 -47.55 5.37
C ASN A 762 71.08 -48.84 4.67
N ASN A 763 69.84 -49.26 4.93
CA ASN A 763 69.33 -50.58 4.63
C ASN A 763 68.81 -50.72 3.18
N ILE A 764 68.82 -49.66 2.37
CA ILE A 764 68.10 -49.56 1.08
C ILE A 764 69.04 -49.46 -0.13
N ALA A 765 68.71 -50.16 -1.23
CA ALA A 765 69.34 -50.04 -2.55
C ALA A 765 68.30 -50.00 -3.70
N ALA A 766 68.61 -49.36 -4.85
CA ALA A 766 67.62 -49.01 -5.90
C ALA A 766 68.02 -49.41 -7.35
N GLN A 767 67.06 -49.79 -8.22
CA GLN A 767 67.29 -50.30 -9.60
C GLN A 767 66.11 -50.05 -10.60
N ALA A 768 66.29 -49.36 -11.73
CA ALA A 768 65.19 -48.80 -12.58
C ALA A 768 64.31 -49.76 -13.46
N ILE A 769 63.02 -49.39 -13.76
CA ILE A 769 61.95 -50.14 -14.51
C ILE A 769 60.74 -49.24 -15.04
N THR A 770 59.63 -49.75 -15.66
CA THR A 770 58.53 -48.97 -16.38
C THR A 770 57.08 -49.62 -16.49
N LEU A 771 55.87 -48.93 -16.43
CA LEU A 771 54.42 -49.47 -16.25
C LEU A 771 53.12 -48.73 -16.87
N GLN A 772 51.80 -48.95 -16.45
CA GLN A 772 50.42 -48.41 -16.97
C GLN A 772 48.99 -48.62 -16.19
N GLN A 773 48.11 -47.62 -15.73
CA GLN A 773 46.58 -47.78 -15.44
C GLN A 773 45.60 -46.55 -15.02
N THR A 774 44.37 -46.76 -14.38
CA THR A 774 43.09 -45.89 -14.32
C THR A 774 42.10 -45.97 -13.05
N ASN A 775 40.96 -45.18 -12.89
CA ASN A 775 39.91 -45.21 -11.76
C ASN A 775 38.47 -44.48 -11.99
N SER A 776 37.48 -44.40 -11.02
CA SER A 776 36.04 -43.88 -11.13
C SER A 776 35.25 -43.35 -9.82
N ASP A 777 33.97 -42.83 -9.89
CA ASP A 777 33.13 -42.13 -8.80
C ASP A 777 31.53 -42.38 -8.76
N TRP A 778 30.70 -41.70 -7.89
CA TRP A 778 29.23 -41.89 -7.62
C TRP A 778 28.11 -40.86 -8.01
N TYR A 779 28.05 -39.54 -7.66
CA TYR A 779 26.93 -38.62 -8.08
C TYR A 779 26.79 -38.64 -9.63
N SER A 780 27.99 -38.73 -10.23
CA SER A 780 28.49 -39.41 -11.43
C SER A 780 27.82 -40.72 -11.92
N GLN A 781 26.67 -41.13 -11.37
CA GLN A 781 25.82 -42.24 -11.87
C GLN A 781 24.48 -41.74 -12.41
N ASN A 782 24.02 -40.56 -11.97
CA ASN A 782 22.70 -40.02 -12.28
C ASN A 782 22.79 -38.63 -12.93
N LEU A 783 23.79 -37.84 -12.54
CA LEU A 783 24.26 -36.66 -13.26
C LEU A 783 25.50 -37.03 -14.09
N LYS A 784 25.87 -36.19 -15.05
CA LYS A 784 26.94 -36.40 -16.02
C LYS A 784 27.87 -35.20 -16.19
N ASP A 785 27.36 -33.97 -16.05
CA ASP A 785 28.22 -32.80 -16.03
C ASP A 785 29.02 -32.71 -14.72
N ALA A 786 30.31 -32.39 -14.84
CA ALA A 786 31.24 -32.31 -13.73
C ALA A 786 31.04 -31.06 -12.84
N GLY A 787 30.53 -29.95 -13.38
CA GLY A 787 30.16 -28.76 -12.60
C GLY A 787 28.99 -29.07 -11.68
N LEU A 788 27.85 -29.44 -12.26
CA LEU A 788 26.62 -29.85 -11.56
C LEU A 788 26.85 -31.01 -10.58
N ILE A 789 27.61 -32.05 -10.96
CA ILE A 789 27.99 -33.14 -10.04
C ILE A 789 28.63 -32.59 -8.76
N ASN A 790 29.48 -31.56 -8.86
CA ASN A 790 30.20 -30.99 -7.72
C ASN A 790 29.36 -29.94 -6.97
N LEU A 791 28.74 -28.99 -7.68
CA LEU A 791 27.95 -27.93 -7.09
C LEU A 791 26.69 -28.47 -6.40
N THR A 792 25.88 -29.32 -7.05
CA THR A 792 24.68 -29.88 -6.44
C THR A 792 25.00 -30.86 -5.30
N ARG A 793 26.16 -31.54 -5.33
CA ARG A 793 26.68 -32.32 -4.18
C ARG A 793 27.04 -31.42 -3.00
N SER A 794 27.54 -30.20 -3.26
CA SER A 794 27.94 -29.25 -2.21
C SER A 794 26.75 -28.49 -1.62
N LEU A 795 25.83 -28.00 -2.45
CA LEU A 795 24.68 -27.22 -1.99
C LEU A 795 23.67 -28.12 -1.27
N GLY A 796 23.31 -29.27 -1.86
CA GLY A 796 22.39 -30.24 -1.25
C GLY A 796 22.97 -31.06 -0.08
N ALA A 797 24.08 -30.62 0.52
CA ALA A 797 24.76 -31.32 1.61
C ALA A 797 24.03 -31.20 2.96
N ASP A 798 23.18 -30.18 3.14
CA ASP A 798 22.28 -30.03 4.29
C ASP A 798 20.95 -30.82 4.14
N GLY A 799 20.70 -31.40 2.96
CA GLY A 799 19.46 -32.09 2.61
C GLY A 799 18.37 -31.18 2.01
N ASN A 800 18.67 -29.92 1.73
CA ASN A 800 17.78 -28.92 1.16
C ASN A 800 18.30 -28.43 -0.21
N LEU A 801 17.42 -27.87 -1.04
CA LEU A 801 17.78 -26.97 -2.13
C LEU A 801 16.80 -25.79 -2.09
N SER A 802 17.28 -24.66 -1.57
CA SER A 802 16.50 -23.44 -1.42
C SER A 802 16.36 -22.70 -2.75
N ARG A 803 15.61 -21.59 -2.73
CA ARG A 803 15.47 -20.65 -3.85
C ARG A 803 16.83 -20.22 -4.41
N ASN A 804 17.78 -19.91 -3.53
CA ASN A 804 19.07 -19.34 -3.92
C ASN A 804 20.05 -20.43 -4.40
N ASP A 805 19.93 -21.65 -3.86
CA ASP A 805 20.69 -22.80 -4.35
C ASP A 805 20.26 -23.18 -5.76
N MET A 806 18.95 -23.17 -6.05
CA MET A 806 18.45 -23.42 -7.40
C MET A 806 18.86 -22.34 -8.41
N ILE A 807 18.85 -21.06 -8.03
CA ILE A 807 19.42 -19.98 -8.87
C ILE A 807 20.90 -20.27 -9.18
N SER A 808 21.68 -20.65 -8.18
CA SER A 808 23.11 -20.99 -8.34
C SER A 808 23.32 -22.21 -9.26
N VAL A 809 22.47 -23.24 -9.11
CA VAL A 809 22.47 -24.44 -9.97
C VAL A 809 22.10 -24.14 -11.42
N PHE A 810 21.24 -23.14 -11.68
CA PHE A 810 20.96 -22.68 -13.04
C PHE A 810 22.14 -21.90 -13.63
N GLN A 811 22.77 -21.01 -12.84
CA GLN A 811 23.89 -20.19 -13.28
C GLN A 811 25.19 -20.99 -13.54
N GLU A 812 25.37 -22.15 -12.91
CA GLU A 812 26.45 -23.09 -13.25
C GLU A 812 26.34 -23.58 -14.71
N THR A 813 25.12 -23.79 -15.22
CA THR A 813 24.86 -24.18 -16.63
C THR A 813 24.98 -23.03 -17.63
N GLU A 814 25.54 -21.90 -17.22
CA GLU A 814 25.94 -20.81 -18.11
C GLU A 814 27.45 -20.84 -18.44
N ASP A 815 28.17 -21.88 -17.98
CA ASP A 815 29.52 -22.16 -18.43
C ASP A 815 29.55 -22.36 -19.98
N ASN A 816 30.66 -21.96 -20.61
CA ASN A 816 30.75 -21.83 -22.07
C ASN A 816 29.70 -20.91 -22.75
N SER A 817 28.86 -20.21 -21.97
CA SER A 817 27.77 -19.30 -22.39
C SER A 817 26.57 -19.95 -23.11
N VAL A 818 26.47 -21.28 -23.16
CA VAL A 818 25.37 -22.03 -23.78
C VAL A 818 25.03 -23.28 -22.98
N ILE A 819 23.74 -23.46 -22.68
CA ILE A 819 23.22 -24.60 -21.91
C ILE A 819 23.24 -25.82 -22.84
N ASP A 820 24.05 -26.83 -22.55
CA ASP A 820 24.20 -28.02 -23.39
C ASP A 820 23.07 -29.06 -23.17
N THR A 821 23.17 -30.23 -23.82
CA THR A 821 22.17 -31.30 -23.71
C THR A 821 22.36 -32.18 -22.47
N THR A 822 23.57 -32.20 -21.91
CA THR A 822 23.96 -32.89 -20.68
C THR A 822 23.43 -32.12 -19.46
N GLU A 823 23.78 -30.84 -19.35
CA GLU A 823 23.34 -29.91 -18.31
C GLU A 823 21.80 -29.85 -18.22
N LEU A 824 21.11 -29.71 -19.36
CA LEU A 824 19.65 -29.66 -19.37
C LEU A 824 18.99 -31.00 -18.97
N VAL A 825 19.66 -32.14 -19.17
CA VAL A 825 19.21 -33.45 -18.66
C VAL A 825 19.46 -33.56 -17.16
N ASP A 826 20.57 -33.03 -16.67
CA ASP A 826 20.95 -33.05 -15.26
C ASP A 826 20.07 -32.10 -14.43
N LEU A 827 19.80 -30.88 -14.91
CA LEU A 827 18.80 -29.96 -14.33
C LEU A 827 17.41 -30.62 -14.24
N ARG A 828 16.97 -31.31 -15.31
CA ARG A 828 15.70 -32.06 -15.30
C ARG A 828 15.71 -33.18 -14.28
N THR A 829 16.85 -33.86 -14.12
CA THR A 829 17.05 -34.93 -13.14
C THR A 829 17.02 -34.38 -11.70
N ILE A 830 17.56 -33.18 -11.44
CA ILE A 830 17.49 -32.50 -10.15
C ILE A 830 16.03 -32.13 -9.82
N VAL A 831 15.34 -31.42 -10.73
CA VAL A 831 13.95 -30.96 -10.52
C VAL A 831 12.98 -32.14 -10.38
N SER A 832 13.11 -33.20 -11.17
CA SER A 832 12.27 -34.40 -11.03
C SER A 832 12.52 -35.18 -9.74
N ASN A 833 13.64 -34.93 -9.05
CA ASN A 833 13.99 -35.52 -7.76
C ASN A 833 13.90 -34.52 -6.60
N ALA A 834 13.17 -33.40 -6.75
CA ALA A 834 13.04 -32.34 -5.74
C ALA A 834 12.72 -32.82 -4.30
N SER A 835 11.98 -33.93 -4.15
CA SER A 835 11.67 -34.56 -2.85
C SER A 835 12.87 -35.19 -2.13
N ARG A 836 13.98 -35.47 -2.84
CA ARG A 836 15.27 -35.87 -2.26
C ARG A 836 15.94 -34.72 -1.52
N PHE A 837 15.63 -33.48 -1.91
CA PHE A 837 16.30 -32.26 -1.51
C PHE A 837 15.36 -31.31 -0.73
N THR A 838 14.31 -31.84 -0.11
CA THR A 838 13.35 -31.10 0.76
C THR A 838 12.80 -29.80 0.16
N MET A 839 12.81 -29.68 -1.17
CA MET A 839 12.64 -28.41 -1.88
C MET A 839 11.22 -27.84 -1.70
N LEU A 840 11.13 -26.60 -1.23
CA LEU A 840 9.86 -25.92 -0.98
C LEU A 840 9.02 -25.81 -2.27
N ASP A 841 7.69 -25.94 -2.13
CA ASP A 841 6.79 -26.10 -3.29
C ASP A 841 6.88 -24.95 -4.32
N TYR A 842 7.08 -23.71 -3.87
CA TYR A 842 7.25 -22.58 -4.79
C TYR A 842 8.58 -22.65 -5.56
N VAL A 843 9.68 -23.05 -4.89
CA VAL A 843 11.00 -23.26 -5.53
C VAL A 843 10.89 -24.38 -6.57
N ARG A 844 10.20 -25.46 -6.22
CA ARG A 844 9.96 -26.61 -7.10
C ARG A 844 9.14 -26.24 -8.33
N VAL A 845 8.05 -25.49 -8.17
CA VAL A 845 7.20 -25.04 -9.30
C VAL A 845 7.96 -24.07 -10.20
N LEU A 846 8.60 -23.05 -9.65
CA LEU A 846 9.36 -22.08 -10.44
C LEU A 846 10.57 -22.73 -11.15
N SER A 847 11.18 -23.77 -10.55
CA SER A 847 12.23 -24.57 -11.21
C SER A 847 11.69 -25.40 -12.38
N ASP A 848 10.49 -25.96 -12.25
CA ASP A 848 9.80 -26.67 -13.34
C ASP A 848 9.47 -25.72 -14.49
N ASP A 849 8.99 -24.51 -14.17
CA ASP A 849 8.71 -23.43 -15.12
C ASP A 849 9.97 -22.89 -15.84
N VAL A 850 11.16 -22.99 -15.25
CA VAL A 850 12.44 -22.72 -15.95
C VAL A 850 12.86 -23.90 -16.84
N VAL A 851 12.93 -25.10 -16.27
CA VAL A 851 13.68 -26.25 -16.82
C VAL A 851 12.85 -27.15 -17.75
N ASN A 852 11.59 -27.43 -17.38
CA ASN A 852 10.65 -28.17 -18.23
C ASN A 852 9.81 -27.21 -19.09
N GLY A 853 9.48 -26.05 -18.53
CA GLY A 853 8.98 -24.90 -19.26
C GLY A 853 7.47 -24.93 -19.55
N ASN A 854 6.94 -23.77 -19.93
CA ASN A 854 5.50 -23.54 -20.04
C ASN A 854 5.16 -22.69 -21.29
N THR A 855 3.92 -22.21 -21.36
CA THR A 855 3.44 -21.34 -22.46
C THR A 855 3.84 -19.88 -22.32
N ALA A 856 4.09 -19.39 -21.10
CA ALA A 856 4.47 -18.01 -20.85
C ALA A 856 5.93 -17.74 -21.24
N ASN A 857 6.80 -18.73 -21.12
CA ASN A 857 8.19 -18.69 -21.57
C ASN A 857 8.37 -18.38 -23.06
N GLN A 858 7.33 -18.51 -23.89
CA GLN A 858 7.43 -18.09 -25.30
C GLN A 858 7.75 -16.59 -25.43
N TRP A 859 7.42 -15.79 -24.40
CA TRP A 859 7.50 -14.33 -24.44
C TRP A 859 8.28 -13.74 -23.26
N TRP A 860 8.98 -12.64 -23.57
CA TRP A 860 9.62 -11.73 -22.63
C TRP A 860 9.15 -10.30 -22.92
N THR A 861 8.62 -9.63 -21.91
CA THR A 861 8.05 -8.28 -21.95
C THR A 861 8.99 -7.28 -21.27
N GLY A 862 9.53 -7.60 -20.09
CA GLY A 862 10.51 -6.77 -19.38
C GLY A 862 10.05 -5.34 -19.06
N GLY A 863 8.75 -5.10 -18.96
CA GLY A 863 8.14 -3.77 -18.79
C GLY A 863 7.94 -2.97 -20.09
N GLY A 864 8.25 -3.55 -21.25
CA GLY A 864 8.11 -2.91 -22.55
C GLY A 864 6.67 -2.88 -23.09
N THR A 865 6.43 -2.04 -24.10
CA THR A 865 5.16 -1.92 -24.83
C THR A 865 4.93 -3.05 -25.86
N THR A 866 5.89 -3.96 -26.02
CA THR A 866 5.84 -5.02 -27.02
C THR A 866 6.59 -6.25 -26.51
N GLN A 867 6.00 -7.42 -26.68
CA GLN A 867 6.61 -8.68 -26.26
C GLN A 867 7.68 -9.13 -27.28
N THR A 868 8.76 -9.70 -26.77
CA THR A 868 9.87 -10.30 -27.54
C THR A 868 9.86 -11.81 -27.35
N ALA A 869 10.34 -12.58 -28.34
CA ALA A 869 10.43 -14.03 -28.20
C ALA A 869 11.53 -14.42 -27.18
N LEU A 870 11.26 -15.45 -26.38
CA LEU A 870 12.20 -16.02 -25.40
C LEU A 870 12.39 -17.53 -25.62
N GLY A 871 11.32 -18.31 -25.48
CA GLY A 871 11.32 -19.76 -25.64
C GLY A 871 11.64 -20.56 -24.36
N ASN A 872 11.24 -21.83 -24.35
CA ASN A 872 11.66 -22.81 -23.33
C ASN A 872 13.12 -23.23 -23.54
N LEU A 873 13.77 -23.76 -22.51
CA LEU A 873 15.14 -24.29 -22.60
C LEU A 873 15.22 -25.55 -23.47
N TYR A 874 16.23 -25.57 -24.34
CA TYR A 874 16.66 -26.71 -25.14
C TYR A 874 18.20 -26.74 -25.20
N GLY A 875 18.80 -27.89 -25.54
CA GLY A 875 20.25 -27.98 -25.67
C GLY A 875 20.75 -27.06 -26.79
N GLY A 876 21.57 -26.07 -26.45
CA GLY A 876 21.94 -24.93 -27.31
C GLY A 876 21.21 -23.61 -26.99
N SER A 877 20.40 -23.54 -25.93
CA SER A 877 19.93 -22.29 -25.34
C SER A 877 21.12 -21.43 -24.87
N SER A 878 21.05 -20.10 -25.00
CA SER A 878 22.12 -19.21 -24.52
C SER A 878 21.97 -18.89 -23.03
N ALA A 879 23.07 -18.56 -22.34
CA ALA A 879 23.08 -17.98 -20.99
C ALA A 879 22.06 -16.83 -20.83
N THR A 880 21.98 -15.91 -21.80
CA THR A 880 20.99 -14.81 -21.79
C THR A 880 19.51 -15.26 -21.88
N GLN A 881 19.24 -16.50 -22.28
CA GLN A 881 17.90 -17.10 -22.21
C GLN A 881 17.65 -17.66 -20.80
N MET A 882 18.64 -18.28 -20.16
CA MET A 882 18.58 -18.76 -18.78
C MET A 882 18.40 -17.59 -17.80
N GLU A 883 19.26 -16.57 -17.81
CA GLU A 883 19.10 -15.35 -17.00
C GLU A 883 17.74 -14.66 -17.18
N LYS A 884 17.13 -14.72 -18.38
CA LYS A 884 15.76 -14.24 -18.58
C LYS A 884 14.69 -15.15 -17.98
N LEU A 885 14.89 -16.47 -17.95
CA LEU A 885 13.95 -17.40 -17.30
C LEU A 885 14.09 -17.35 -15.77
N ILE A 886 15.30 -17.25 -15.23
CA ILE A 886 15.57 -16.89 -13.83
C ILE A 886 14.91 -15.54 -13.52
N GLY A 887 15.12 -14.54 -14.37
CA GLY A 887 14.50 -13.22 -14.29
C GLY A 887 12.96 -13.26 -14.23
N LYS A 888 12.34 -14.07 -15.08
CA LYS A 888 10.88 -14.23 -15.18
C LYS A 888 10.28 -14.93 -13.96
N TRP A 889 10.87 -16.05 -13.54
CA TRP A 889 10.28 -16.93 -12.53
C TRP A 889 10.78 -16.66 -11.12
N PHE A 890 12.08 -16.43 -10.94
CA PHE A 890 12.69 -16.27 -9.62
C PHE A 890 12.83 -14.81 -9.18
N LEU A 891 13.08 -13.87 -10.11
CA LEU A 891 13.36 -12.47 -9.78
C LEU A 891 12.21 -11.49 -10.11
N GLY A 892 11.17 -11.94 -10.82
CA GLY A 892 10.00 -11.12 -11.18
C GLY A 892 10.32 -9.89 -12.03
N SER A 893 11.38 -9.95 -12.84
CA SER A 893 11.86 -8.86 -13.71
C SER A 893 11.22 -8.86 -15.11
N ASP A 894 10.49 -9.93 -15.48
CA ASP A 894 9.59 -9.91 -16.65
C ASP A 894 8.30 -9.12 -16.35
N ARG A 895 8.46 -7.81 -16.19
CA ARG A 895 7.35 -6.91 -15.81
C ARG A 895 6.31 -6.83 -16.96
N PRO A 896 5.00 -6.73 -16.63
CA PRO A 896 3.95 -6.58 -17.64
C PRO A 896 4.10 -5.39 -18.59
N THR A 897 3.41 -5.43 -19.73
CA THR A 897 3.10 -4.20 -20.48
C THR A 897 2.08 -3.36 -19.70
N ALA A 898 2.48 -2.14 -19.35
CA ALA A 898 1.59 -1.09 -18.83
C ALA A 898 1.09 -0.18 -19.97
N SER A 899 0.34 0.87 -19.65
CA SER A 899 -0.12 1.85 -20.65
C SER A 899 1.05 2.63 -21.29
N ASN A 900 0.87 3.11 -22.53
CA ASN A 900 1.93 3.75 -23.33
C ASN A 900 2.57 5.00 -22.70
N ASN A 901 1.96 5.58 -21.66
CA ASN A 901 2.46 6.76 -20.96
C ASN A 901 3.03 6.44 -19.57
N ALA A 902 3.14 5.15 -19.21
CA ALA A 902 3.60 4.69 -17.91
C ALA A 902 5.13 4.43 -17.88
N SER A 903 5.75 4.64 -16.72
CA SER A 903 7.13 4.21 -16.45
C SER A 903 7.19 3.28 -15.23
N TYR A 904 8.09 2.30 -15.26
CA TYR A 904 8.30 1.40 -14.12
C TYR A 904 9.29 2.01 -13.12
N GLN A 905 8.81 2.31 -11.91
CA GLN A 905 9.63 2.82 -10.80
C GLN A 905 9.64 1.81 -9.65
N ALA A 906 10.76 1.68 -8.94
CA ALA A 906 10.84 0.91 -7.70
C ALA A 906 10.09 1.67 -6.60
N ILE A 907 9.08 1.04 -5.99
CA ILE A 907 8.22 1.71 -5.01
C ILE A 907 8.77 1.51 -3.59
N SER A 908 9.06 2.62 -2.90
CA SER A 908 9.28 2.69 -1.44
C SER A 908 8.00 2.34 -0.70
N GLY A 909 8.11 1.68 0.45
CA GLY A 909 6.96 1.23 1.26
C GLY A 909 7.22 -0.14 1.88
N SER A 910 6.19 -0.73 2.48
CA SER A 910 6.20 -2.11 2.99
C SER A 910 5.16 -2.97 2.28
N LEU A 911 5.27 -4.30 2.37
CA LEU A 911 4.25 -5.20 1.83
C LEU A 911 2.90 -4.98 2.55
N PHE A 912 2.93 -4.96 3.88
CA PHE A 912 1.81 -4.62 4.76
C PHE A 912 2.27 -3.53 5.74
N GLN A 913 1.56 -2.41 5.81
CA GLN A 913 1.92 -1.20 6.55
C GLN A 913 1.05 -1.07 7.82
N ASN A 914 -0.25 -1.32 7.73
CA ASN A 914 -1.18 -1.25 8.89
C ASN A 914 -1.96 -2.55 9.13
N GLY A 915 -1.63 -3.61 8.37
CA GLY A 915 -2.41 -4.85 8.31
C GLY A 915 -3.44 -4.80 7.19
N ILE A 916 -3.78 -5.97 6.65
CA ILE A 916 -4.61 -6.11 5.44
C ILE A 916 -6.03 -5.59 5.69
N SER A 917 -6.42 -4.51 5.01
CA SER A 917 -7.74 -3.89 5.13
C SER A 917 -8.49 -3.84 3.80
N ALA A 918 -9.82 -3.77 3.88
CA ALA A 918 -10.66 -3.48 2.71
C ALA A 918 -10.46 -2.03 2.20
N ASP A 919 -9.96 -1.12 3.05
CA ASP A 919 -9.77 0.30 2.72
C ASP A 919 -8.45 0.59 1.97
N ASP A 920 -7.55 -0.39 1.89
CA ASP A 920 -6.34 -0.38 1.06
C ASP A 920 -6.72 -0.39 -0.44
N ILE A 921 -7.88 -0.96 -0.75
CA ILE A 921 -8.39 -1.15 -2.11
C ILE A 921 -8.90 0.18 -2.68
N LYS A 922 -8.12 0.71 -3.62
CA LYS A 922 -8.46 1.88 -4.46
C LYS A 922 -8.03 1.58 -5.89
N GLN A 923 -8.98 1.33 -6.77
CA GLN A 923 -8.78 1.04 -8.19
C GLN A 923 -8.40 2.31 -8.96
N GLY A 924 -7.42 2.20 -9.85
CA GLY A 924 -7.00 3.26 -10.77
C GLY A 924 -7.47 3.06 -12.20
N ALA A 925 -6.62 3.39 -13.16
CA ALA A 925 -6.92 3.45 -14.59
C ALA A 925 -6.91 2.05 -15.27
N LEU A 926 -7.66 1.09 -14.73
CA LEU A 926 -7.80 -0.27 -15.26
C LEU A 926 -9.22 -0.82 -15.09
N GLY A 927 -9.69 -1.62 -16.04
CA GLY A 927 -11.03 -2.25 -16.02
C GLY A 927 -11.19 -3.49 -15.13
N ASP A 928 -10.41 -3.65 -14.05
CA ASP A 928 -10.27 -4.90 -13.29
C ASP A 928 -11.15 -5.00 -12.02
N CYS A 929 -12.18 -4.16 -11.89
CA CYS A 929 -12.98 -3.99 -10.65
C CYS A 929 -13.42 -5.28 -9.93
N TYR A 930 -13.72 -6.35 -10.66
CA TYR A 930 -14.06 -7.67 -10.11
C TYR A 930 -12.93 -8.29 -9.28
N TYR A 931 -11.67 -8.03 -9.62
CA TYR A 931 -10.49 -8.46 -8.89
C TYR A 931 -10.41 -7.71 -7.55
N LEU A 932 -10.37 -6.37 -7.62
CA LEU A 932 -10.22 -5.51 -6.46
C LEU A 932 -11.42 -5.57 -5.49
N ALA A 933 -12.66 -5.65 -5.99
CA ALA A 933 -13.84 -5.89 -5.15
C ALA A 933 -13.80 -7.25 -4.43
N THR A 934 -13.15 -8.26 -5.04
CA THR A 934 -12.96 -9.58 -4.41
C THR A 934 -11.83 -9.54 -3.37
N LEU A 935 -10.70 -8.87 -3.66
CA LEU A 935 -9.64 -8.65 -2.67
C LEU A 935 -10.14 -7.85 -1.46
N SER A 936 -10.93 -6.79 -1.67
CA SER A 936 -11.61 -6.04 -0.60
C SER A 936 -12.49 -6.95 0.27
N SER A 937 -13.24 -7.87 -0.35
CA SER A 937 -14.08 -8.83 0.37
C SER A 937 -13.27 -9.90 1.13
N ILE A 938 -12.14 -10.35 0.57
CA ILE A 938 -11.23 -11.28 1.24
C ILE A 938 -10.53 -10.58 2.41
N ALA A 939 -10.06 -9.34 2.25
CA ALA A 939 -9.49 -8.54 3.33
C ALA A 939 -10.47 -8.36 4.50
N GLN A 940 -11.75 -8.06 4.21
CA GLN A 940 -12.77 -7.87 5.25
C GLN A 940 -13.14 -9.14 6.04
N LYS A 941 -12.96 -10.34 5.48
CA LYS A 941 -13.55 -11.60 6.00
C LYS A 941 -12.54 -12.73 6.25
N LYS A 942 -11.43 -12.74 5.52
CA LYS A 942 -10.42 -13.81 5.51
C LYS A 942 -9.02 -13.23 5.19
N PRO A 943 -8.53 -12.18 5.90
CA PRO A 943 -7.28 -11.49 5.56
C PRO A 943 -6.06 -12.43 5.51
N ASP A 944 -6.03 -13.46 6.34
CA ASP A 944 -5.02 -14.53 6.37
C ASP A 944 -4.81 -15.17 4.98
N TYR A 945 -5.82 -15.22 4.10
CA TYR A 945 -5.69 -15.80 2.76
C TYR A 945 -4.91 -14.90 1.80
N ILE A 946 -4.90 -13.58 2.05
CA ILE A 946 -4.01 -12.61 1.39
C ILE A 946 -2.64 -12.66 2.03
N GLN A 947 -2.54 -12.71 3.37
CA GLN A 947 -1.22 -12.79 4.03
C GLN A 947 -0.45 -14.04 3.58
N ASN A 948 -1.12 -15.21 3.56
CA ASN A 948 -0.59 -16.48 3.06
C ASN A 948 -0.68 -16.65 1.52
N MET A 949 -0.89 -15.57 0.76
CA MET A 949 -0.62 -15.56 -0.69
C MET A 949 0.78 -15.03 -1.02
N PHE A 950 1.43 -14.31 -0.11
CA PHE A 950 2.75 -13.73 -0.33
C PHE A 950 3.86 -14.49 0.40
N ILE A 951 5.01 -14.58 -0.27
CA ILE A 951 6.31 -14.92 0.30
C ILE A 951 7.24 -13.75 -0.04
N ASP A 952 7.73 -13.04 0.97
CA ASP A 952 8.83 -12.09 0.78
C ASP A 952 10.14 -12.88 0.63
N ASN A 953 10.83 -12.69 -0.50
CA ASN A 953 12.06 -13.43 -0.79
C ASN A 953 13.31 -12.77 -0.14
N GLY A 954 13.16 -11.63 0.54
CA GLY A 954 14.24 -10.89 1.22
C GLY A 954 15.13 -10.06 0.29
N ASP A 955 14.98 -10.20 -1.03
CA ASP A 955 15.80 -9.55 -2.06
C ASP A 955 15.05 -8.45 -2.83
N ASN A 956 13.95 -7.94 -2.26
CA ASN A 956 13.02 -6.97 -2.84
C ASN A 956 12.08 -7.54 -3.93
N THR A 957 12.00 -8.87 -4.03
CA THR A 957 11.02 -9.60 -4.85
C THR A 957 10.04 -10.38 -3.98
N PHE A 958 8.83 -10.61 -4.48
CA PHE A 958 7.76 -11.27 -3.75
C PHE A 958 7.19 -12.41 -4.59
N THR A 959 7.18 -13.63 -4.04
CA THR A 959 6.56 -14.77 -4.70
C THR A 959 5.08 -14.85 -4.29
N VAL A 960 4.18 -14.85 -5.27
CA VAL A 960 2.73 -14.73 -5.07
C VAL A 960 2.03 -16.00 -5.52
N ARG A 961 1.33 -16.64 -4.58
CA ARG A 961 0.59 -17.89 -4.75
C ARG A 961 -0.84 -17.63 -5.22
N PHE A 962 -1.26 -18.36 -6.24
CA PHE A 962 -2.65 -18.49 -6.67
C PHE A 962 -3.06 -19.97 -6.76
N PHE A 963 -4.35 -20.22 -6.94
CA PHE A 963 -4.94 -21.56 -7.09
C PHE A 963 -5.69 -21.71 -8.41
N LYS A 964 -5.87 -22.95 -8.85
CA LYS A 964 -6.80 -23.36 -9.90
C LYS A 964 -7.23 -24.80 -9.62
N ASN A 965 -8.52 -25.04 -9.38
CA ASN A 965 -9.03 -26.33 -8.92
C ASN A 965 -8.30 -26.83 -7.64
N SER A 966 -8.06 -25.91 -6.69
CA SER A 966 -7.27 -26.11 -5.46
C SER A 966 -5.79 -26.51 -5.63
N VAL A 967 -5.26 -26.63 -6.85
CA VAL A 967 -3.82 -26.78 -7.10
C VAL A 967 -3.13 -25.41 -7.05
N ALA A 968 -2.07 -25.27 -6.26
CA ALA A 968 -1.30 -24.04 -6.14
C ALA A 968 -0.36 -23.83 -7.33
N ASN A 969 -0.17 -22.57 -7.71
CA ASN A 969 0.87 -22.12 -8.65
C ASN A 969 1.38 -20.73 -8.20
N TYR A 970 2.57 -20.35 -8.64
CA TYR A 970 3.34 -19.23 -8.12
C TYR A 970 3.88 -18.36 -9.25
N VAL A 971 3.94 -17.05 -9.02
CA VAL A 971 4.68 -16.12 -9.87
C VAL A 971 5.45 -15.15 -8.98
N THR A 972 6.68 -14.79 -9.34
CA THR A 972 7.44 -13.77 -8.60
C THR A 972 7.30 -12.40 -9.27
N VAL A 973 7.22 -11.36 -8.43
CA VAL A 973 7.16 -9.96 -8.86
C VAL A 973 8.23 -9.14 -8.15
N ASP A 974 8.98 -8.30 -8.88
CA ASP A 974 9.81 -7.28 -8.24
C ASP A 974 8.97 -6.08 -7.75
N ARG A 975 9.54 -5.23 -6.89
CA ARG A 975 8.85 -4.02 -6.40
C ARG A 975 8.72 -2.86 -7.41
N TYR A 976 9.01 -3.08 -8.70
CA TYR A 976 8.79 -2.04 -9.70
C TYR A 976 7.35 -2.08 -10.19
N LEU A 977 6.65 -0.96 -10.07
CA LEU A 977 5.24 -0.82 -10.47
C LEU A 977 5.05 0.32 -11.49
N PRO A 978 3.98 0.29 -12.30
CA PRO A 978 3.69 1.35 -13.26
C PRO A 978 3.32 2.67 -12.58
N THR A 979 3.94 3.74 -13.07
CA THR A 979 3.73 5.12 -12.59
C THR A 979 3.53 6.08 -13.76
N ASP A 980 2.90 7.23 -13.48
CA ASP A 980 2.78 8.33 -14.44
C ASP A 980 4.11 9.11 -14.61
N ALA A 981 4.09 10.15 -15.43
CA ALA A 981 5.24 11.04 -15.66
C ALA A 981 5.72 11.83 -14.41
N TYR A 982 4.99 11.76 -13.30
CA TYR A 982 5.34 12.36 -12.01
C TYR A 982 5.77 11.31 -10.97
N GLY A 983 5.89 10.04 -11.36
CA GLY A 983 6.25 8.94 -10.46
C GLY A 983 5.12 8.52 -9.53
N ARG A 984 3.85 8.74 -9.88
CA ARG A 984 2.69 8.32 -9.07
C ARG A 984 2.07 7.05 -9.61
N LEU A 985 1.63 6.13 -8.75
CA LEU A 985 0.93 4.90 -9.15
C LEU A 985 -0.31 5.22 -10.00
N ILE A 986 -0.59 4.39 -11.02
CA ILE A 986 -1.69 4.60 -11.98
C ILE A 986 -2.79 3.52 -11.95
N TYR A 987 -2.49 2.35 -11.42
CA TYR A 987 -3.43 1.24 -11.26
C TYR A 987 -3.86 1.19 -9.78
N SER A 988 -3.68 0.09 -9.05
CA SER A 988 -4.00 0.05 -7.61
C SER A 988 -3.29 1.15 -6.79
N ASN A 989 -4.04 1.74 -5.85
CA ASN A 989 -3.69 2.87 -5.00
C ASN A 989 -3.17 4.11 -5.79
N PRO A 990 -3.99 4.65 -6.72
CA PRO A 990 -3.55 5.66 -7.67
C PRO A 990 -3.23 7.00 -7.01
N GLY A 991 -2.23 7.70 -7.57
CA GLY A 991 -1.77 9.01 -7.08
C GLY A 991 -0.69 8.96 -5.99
N SER A 992 -0.50 7.83 -5.33
CA SER A 992 0.60 7.60 -4.38
C SER A 992 1.97 7.72 -5.04
N SER A 993 2.89 8.46 -4.42
CA SER A 993 4.23 8.73 -4.96
C SER A 993 5.18 7.56 -4.75
N TYR A 994 5.97 7.20 -5.77
CA TYR A 994 6.86 6.04 -5.76
C TYR A 994 7.89 6.04 -4.62
N ASN A 995 8.26 7.20 -4.09
CA ASN A 995 9.26 7.39 -3.07
C ASN A 995 8.70 7.57 -1.64
N ASP A 996 7.38 7.52 -1.44
CA ASP A 996 6.79 7.61 -0.10
C ASP A 996 7.03 6.31 0.69
N SER A 997 7.67 6.40 1.85
CA SER A 997 7.92 5.25 2.73
C SER A 997 6.65 4.71 3.42
N LYS A 998 5.50 5.36 3.24
CA LYS A 998 4.20 4.96 3.81
C LYS A 998 3.33 4.12 2.85
N ASN A 999 3.78 3.85 1.62
CA ASN A 999 3.00 3.03 0.69
C ASN A 999 2.83 1.60 1.22
N GLU A 1000 1.58 1.11 1.16
CA GLU A 1000 1.20 -0.27 1.42
C GLU A 1000 1.12 -1.00 0.06
N LEU A 1001 1.98 -2.01 -0.16
CA LEU A 1001 2.27 -2.52 -1.51
C LEU A 1001 1.46 -3.75 -1.91
N TRP A 1002 0.85 -4.49 -0.96
CA TRP A 1002 0.24 -5.80 -1.26
C TRP A 1002 -0.81 -5.75 -2.37
N VAL A 1003 -1.63 -4.70 -2.46
CA VAL A 1003 -2.69 -4.58 -3.48
C VAL A 1003 -2.08 -4.53 -4.89
N ALA A 1004 -1.13 -3.61 -5.12
CA ALA A 1004 -0.51 -3.40 -6.42
C ALA A 1004 0.44 -4.55 -6.82
N LEU A 1005 1.07 -5.21 -5.84
CA LEU A 1005 1.86 -6.43 -6.09
C LEU A 1005 0.98 -7.64 -6.41
N ALA A 1006 -0.18 -7.80 -5.76
CA ALA A 1006 -1.15 -8.83 -6.09
C ALA A 1006 -1.74 -8.63 -7.50
N GLU A 1007 -2.14 -7.39 -7.82
CA GLU A 1007 -2.60 -6.96 -9.15
C GLU A 1007 -1.56 -7.29 -10.23
N LYS A 1008 -0.29 -6.85 -10.06
CA LYS A 1008 0.82 -7.18 -10.96
C LYS A 1008 1.03 -8.69 -11.12
N ALA A 1009 1.01 -9.43 -10.01
CA ALA A 1009 1.18 -10.89 -10.04
C ALA A 1009 0.02 -11.57 -10.80
N TYR A 1010 -1.21 -11.11 -10.62
CA TYR A 1010 -2.39 -11.62 -11.31
C TYR A 1010 -2.38 -11.32 -12.82
N VAL A 1011 -1.68 -10.27 -13.25
CA VAL A 1011 -1.36 -10.00 -14.66
C VAL A 1011 -0.32 -11.00 -15.19
N GLN A 1012 0.81 -11.20 -14.50
CA GLN A 1012 1.84 -12.17 -14.92
C GLN A 1012 1.27 -13.60 -14.99
N LEU A 1013 0.46 -13.99 -14.00
CA LEU A 1013 -0.34 -15.24 -13.96
C LEU A 1013 -1.28 -15.40 -15.18
N GLY A 1014 -1.69 -14.30 -15.81
CA GLY A 1014 -2.53 -14.32 -17.01
C GLY A 1014 -1.87 -14.98 -18.19
N GLU A 1015 -0.55 -14.89 -18.32
CA GLU A 1015 0.19 -15.46 -19.45
C GLU A 1015 0.23 -17.00 -19.45
N LEU A 1016 0.06 -17.62 -18.28
CA LEU A 1016 -0.16 -19.06 -18.12
C LEU A 1016 -1.62 -19.48 -18.44
N GLY A 1017 -2.52 -18.53 -18.70
CA GLY A 1017 -3.96 -18.80 -18.81
C GLY A 1017 -4.60 -19.16 -17.45
N TRP A 1018 -4.05 -18.64 -16.35
CA TRP A 1018 -4.55 -18.90 -15.00
C TRP A 1018 -5.50 -17.81 -14.49
N SER A 1019 -5.25 -16.51 -14.74
CA SER A 1019 -6.19 -15.44 -14.33
C SER A 1019 -7.42 -15.34 -15.24
N ARG A 1020 -7.23 -15.11 -16.55
CA ARG A 1020 -8.32 -15.08 -17.54
C ARG A 1020 -8.02 -15.99 -18.75
N PRO A 1021 -8.72 -17.13 -18.93
CA PRO A 1021 -8.40 -18.12 -19.97
C PRO A 1021 -8.39 -17.63 -21.43
N SER A 1022 -9.03 -16.50 -21.73
CA SER A 1022 -9.09 -15.92 -23.09
C SER A 1022 -8.05 -14.82 -23.36
N TYR A 1023 -7.21 -14.46 -22.37
CA TYR A 1023 -6.34 -13.28 -22.43
C TYR A 1023 -4.92 -13.61 -21.91
N THR A 1024 -4.21 -14.44 -22.67
CA THR A 1024 -2.90 -15.01 -22.28
C THR A 1024 -1.73 -14.10 -22.67
N LYS A 1025 -1.61 -12.93 -22.05
CA LYS A 1025 -0.46 -12.00 -22.22
C LYS A 1025 -0.07 -11.34 -20.91
N ASN A 1026 1.23 -11.20 -20.67
CA ASN A 1026 1.80 -10.41 -19.58
C ASN A 1026 1.61 -8.89 -19.80
N ALA A 1027 0.38 -8.40 -19.66
CA ALA A 1027 -0.02 -7.01 -19.89
C ALA A 1027 -1.24 -6.65 -19.04
N TYR A 1028 -1.28 -5.46 -18.43
CA TYR A 1028 -2.37 -5.08 -17.52
C TYR A 1028 -3.75 -5.14 -18.17
N THR A 1029 -3.88 -4.76 -19.44
CA THR A 1029 -5.13 -4.85 -20.22
C THR A 1029 -5.69 -6.28 -20.32
N SER A 1030 -4.89 -7.32 -20.08
CA SER A 1030 -5.35 -8.71 -20.09
C SER A 1030 -6.36 -9.02 -18.97
N ILE A 1031 -6.30 -8.29 -17.84
CA ILE A 1031 -7.20 -8.50 -16.69
C ILE A 1031 -8.43 -7.59 -16.70
N GLU A 1032 -8.74 -6.89 -17.79
CA GLU A 1032 -9.94 -6.04 -17.86
C GLU A 1032 -11.24 -6.83 -18.07
N ALA A 1033 -12.29 -6.49 -17.30
CA ALA A 1033 -13.64 -7.03 -17.34
C ALA A 1033 -13.76 -8.56 -17.10
N GLY A 1034 -13.76 -8.98 -15.84
CA GLY A 1034 -13.95 -10.38 -15.40
C GLY A 1034 -15.08 -10.56 -14.40
N TRP A 1035 -15.03 -11.64 -13.62
CA TRP A 1035 -16.01 -11.95 -12.59
C TRP A 1035 -15.37 -12.49 -11.30
N MET A 1036 -16.00 -12.18 -10.16
CA MET A 1036 -15.50 -12.40 -8.80
C MET A 1036 -15.39 -13.88 -8.40
N ASP A 1037 -16.10 -14.79 -9.09
CA ASP A 1037 -16.07 -16.23 -8.83
C ASP A 1037 -14.70 -16.84 -9.16
N TYR A 1038 -14.09 -16.43 -10.28
CA TYR A 1038 -12.73 -16.81 -10.63
C TYR A 1038 -11.73 -16.35 -9.56
N VAL A 1039 -11.81 -15.07 -9.16
CA VAL A 1039 -10.85 -14.46 -8.21
C VAL A 1039 -10.98 -15.07 -6.82
N THR A 1040 -12.20 -15.39 -6.40
CA THR A 1040 -12.45 -16.11 -5.14
C THR A 1040 -11.70 -17.45 -5.14
N ASN A 1041 -11.84 -18.25 -6.21
CA ASN A 1041 -11.11 -19.52 -6.35
C ASN A 1041 -9.59 -19.30 -6.47
N GLN A 1042 -9.16 -18.34 -7.27
CA GLN A 1042 -7.74 -18.09 -7.57
C GLN A 1042 -6.95 -17.57 -6.37
N VAL A 1043 -7.52 -16.70 -5.53
CA VAL A 1043 -6.83 -16.20 -4.34
C VAL A 1043 -6.96 -17.19 -3.17
N THR A 1044 -8.18 -17.69 -2.92
CA THR A 1044 -8.48 -18.45 -1.68
C THR A 1044 -8.45 -19.97 -1.81
N GLY A 1045 -8.56 -20.53 -3.02
CA GLY A 1045 -8.69 -21.97 -3.25
C GLY A 1045 -10.08 -22.54 -2.95
N LEU A 1046 -11.02 -21.68 -2.52
CA LEU A 1046 -12.40 -22.05 -2.22
C LEU A 1046 -13.26 -22.00 -3.49
N GLU A 1047 -14.16 -22.97 -3.63
CA GLU A 1047 -15.24 -22.89 -4.62
C GLU A 1047 -16.20 -21.74 -4.29
N ALA A 1048 -16.78 -21.12 -5.32
CA ALA A 1048 -17.69 -19.98 -5.19
C ALA A 1048 -19.05 -20.27 -5.84
N THR A 1049 -20.13 -19.84 -5.19
CA THR A 1049 -21.47 -19.84 -5.79
C THR A 1049 -21.76 -18.47 -6.38
N LYS A 1050 -22.35 -18.46 -7.58
CA LYS A 1050 -22.75 -17.26 -8.33
C LYS A 1050 -24.23 -17.33 -8.64
N GLN A 1051 -25.00 -16.37 -8.16
CA GLN A 1051 -26.47 -16.42 -8.25
C GLN A 1051 -27.05 -15.03 -8.49
N GLN A 1052 -28.03 -14.95 -9.40
CA GLN A 1052 -28.78 -13.71 -9.61
C GLN A 1052 -29.80 -13.51 -8.49
N VAL A 1053 -29.91 -12.28 -7.99
CA VAL A 1053 -30.79 -11.87 -6.88
C VAL A 1053 -32.26 -12.29 -7.06
N ALA A 1054 -32.77 -12.35 -8.30
CA ALA A 1054 -34.13 -12.78 -8.60
C ALA A 1054 -34.42 -14.25 -8.21
N ASN A 1055 -33.37 -15.06 -8.01
CA ASN A 1055 -33.44 -16.45 -7.54
C ASN A 1055 -33.07 -16.58 -6.05
N MET A 1056 -32.89 -15.48 -5.32
CA MET A 1056 -32.50 -15.45 -3.90
C MET A 1056 -33.65 -14.88 -3.04
N THR A 1057 -33.62 -15.15 -1.74
CA THR A 1057 -34.49 -14.48 -0.75
C THR A 1057 -33.73 -13.40 0.02
N LYS A 1058 -34.44 -12.38 0.53
CA LYS A 1058 -33.83 -11.33 1.37
C LYS A 1058 -33.08 -11.93 2.57
N THR A 1059 -33.67 -12.95 3.19
CA THR A 1059 -33.07 -13.68 4.33
C THR A 1059 -31.79 -14.43 3.94
N GLN A 1060 -31.72 -15.03 2.74
CA GLN A 1060 -30.47 -15.64 2.27
C GLN A 1060 -29.35 -14.61 2.13
N LEU A 1061 -29.62 -13.43 1.57
CA LEU A 1061 -28.61 -12.39 1.43
C LEU A 1061 -28.18 -11.81 2.80
N ILE A 1062 -29.11 -11.58 3.73
CA ILE A 1062 -28.79 -11.16 5.11
C ILE A 1062 -27.88 -12.20 5.78
N ASN A 1063 -28.20 -13.49 5.65
CA ASN A 1063 -27.39 -14.57 6.21
C ASN A 1063 -25.98 -14.64 5.58
N LEU A 1064 -25.85 -14.37 4.28
CA LEU A 1064 -24.54 -14.31 3.60
C LEU A 1064 -23.71 -13.12 4.10
N VAL A 1065 -24.29 -11.92 4.19
CA VAL A 1065 -23.61 -10.71 4.70
C VAL A 1065 -23.10 -10.90 6.13
N ASN A 1066 -23.92 -11.51 6.98
CA ASN A 1066 -23.58 -11.80 8.38
C ASN A 1066 -22.69 -13.05 8.56
N SER A 1067 -22.33 -13.76 7.49
CA SER A 1067 -21.44 -14.92 7.55
C SER A 1067 -19.97 -14.54 7.39
N ASN A 1068 -19.06 -15.48 7.65
CA ASN A 1068 -17.62 -15.30 7.39
C ASN A 1068 -17.20 -15.72 5.97
N LYS A 1069 -18.08 -15.50 5.00
CA LYS A 1069 -17.84 -15.79 3.57
C LYS A 1069 -17.31 -14.55 2.86
N VAL A 1070 -16.48 -14.77 1.85
CA VAL A 1070 -16.25 -13.77 0.79
C VAL A 1070 -17.61 -13.50 0.15
N LEU A 1071 -17.99 -12.24 -0.08
CA LEU A 1071 -19.27 -11.83 -0.66
C LEU A 1071 -19.13 -10.54 -1.48
N THR A 1072 -19.47 -10.62 -2.75
CA THR A 1072 -19.43 -9.52 -3.71
C THR A 1072 -20.72 -9.42 -4.52
N ALA A 1073 -20.97 -8.25 -5.08
CA ALA A 1073 -22.11 -7.94 -5.95
C ALA A 1073 -21.61 -7.38 -7.29
N GLY A 1074 -22.21 -7.85 -8.40
CA GLY A 1074 -22.02 -7.31 -9.74
C GLY A 1074 -23.31 -6.71 -10.26
N PHE A 1075 -23.27 -5.43 -10.64
CA PHE A 1075 -24.44 -4.66 -11.06
C PHE A 1075 -24.51 -4.57 -12.59
N VAL A 1076 -25.54 -5.16 -13.19
CA VAL A 1076 -25.74 -5.14 -14.66
C VAL A 1076 -26.31 -3.79 -15.08
N ASN A 1077 -27.35 -3.35 -14.38
CA ASN A 1077 -27.77 -1.96 -14.34
C ASN A 1077 -27.28 -1.36 -13.00
N GLY A 1078 -27.06 -0.04 -12.93
CA GLY A 1078 -26.65 0.67 -11.71
C GLY A 1078 -27.11 2.13 -11.64
N ALA A 1079 -27.15 2.81 -12.79
CA ALA A 1079 -27.61 4.19 -12.90
C ALA A 1079 -28.97 4.43 -12.21
N ASN A 1080 -29.12 5.62 -11.61
CA ASN A 1080 -30.24 6.07 -10.76
C ASN A 1080 -30.27 5.53 -9.32
N TYR A 1081 -29.37 4.62 -8.92
CA TYR A 1081 -29.29 4.10 -7.53
C TYR A 1081 -27.91 4.28 -6.87
N GLY A 1082 -27.14 5.28 -7.29
CA GLY A 1082 -25.82 5.61 -6.73
C GLY A 1082 -24.66 4.71 -7.17
N VAL A 1083 -24.94 3.51 -7.68
CA VAL A 1083 -23.93 2.54 -8.15
C VAL A 1083 -23.68 2.59 -9.66
N VAL A 1084 -22.54 2.04 -10.08
CA VAL A 1084 -22.05 2.09 -11.47
C VAL A 1084 -22.55 0.88 -12.29
N ASN A 1085 -22.88 1.10 -13.57
CA ASN A 1085 -23.26 0.04 -14.51
C ASN A 1085 -22.06 -0.90 -14.82
N ASN A 1086 -22.31 -2.20 -14.95
CA ASN A 1086 -21.31 -3.25 -15.25
C ASN A 1086 -20.11 -3.27 -14.29
N HIS A 1087 -20.32 -2.87 -13.03
CA HIS A 1087 -19.28 -2.72 -12.02
C HIS A 1087 -19.44 -3.71 -10.86
N ALA A 1088 -18.33 -4.02 -10.19
CA ALA A 1088 -18.27 -4.97 -9.08
C ALA A 1088 -18.02 -4.25 -7.75
N TYR A 1089 -18.67 -4.72 -6.68
CA TYR A 1089 -18.65 -4.15 -5.34
C TYR A 1089 -18.47 -5.24 -4.28
N THR A 1090 -17.90 -4.89 -3.13
CA THR A 1090 -17.93 -5.72 -1.92
C THR A 1090 -19.24 -5.49 -1.17
N VAL A 1091 -19.90 -6.53 -0.65
CA VAL A 1091 -21.09 -6.35 0.20
C VAL A 1091 -20.66 -6.40 1.66
N THR A 1092 -20.64 -5.25 2.35
CA THR A 1092 -19.92 -5.09 3.62
C THR A 1092 -20.79 -5.21 4.87
N ALA A 1093 -22.07 -4.81 4.80
CA ALA A 1093 -23.01 -4.82 5.94
C ALA A 1093 -24.49 -4.84 5.51
N TYR A 1094 -25.38 -5.13 6.47
CA TYR A 1094 -26.83 -4.99 6.33
C TYR A 1094 -27.38 -4.14 7.48
N ASN A 1095 -28.01 -3.02 7.15
CA ASN A 1095 -28.65 -2.14 8.12
C ASN A 1095 -30.09 -2.61 8.37
N ALA A 1096 -30.34 -3.24 9.51
CA ALA A 1096 -31.67 -3.75 9.87
C ALA A 1096 -32.72 -2.64 10.05
N THR A 1097 -32.31 -1.43 10.47
CA THR A 1097 -33.19 -0.27 10.72
C THR A 1097 -33.65 0.39 9.42
N GLN A 1098 -32.74 0.51 8.44
CA GLN A 1098 -33.06 1.07 7.10
C GLN A 1098 -33.51 0.00 6.09
N GLY A 1099 -33.28 -1.28 6.39
CA GLY A 1099 -33.60 -2.41 5.51
C GLY A 1099 -32.69 -2.55 4.29
N THR A 1100 -31.54 -1.86 4.28
CA THR A 1100 -30.57 -1.69 3.19
C THR A 1100 -29.33 -2.58 3.36
N PHE A 1101 -28.67 -2.88 2.23
CA PHE A 1101 -27.38 -3.56 2.15
C PHE A 1101 -26.31 -2.56 1.73
N ARG A 1102 -25.25 -2.41 2.53
CA ARG A 1102 -24.11 -1.55 2.23
C ARG A 1102 -23.19 -2.24 1.22
N VAL A 1103 -22.86 -1.54 0.14
CA VAL A 1103 -21.91 -2.00 -0.88
C VAL A 1103 -20.74 -1.01 -1.02
N LYS A 1104 -19.52 -1.53 -0.84
CA LYS A 1104 -18.27 -0.76 -0.96
C LYS A 1104 -17.74 -0.83 -2.39
N ASN A 1105 -17.40 0.32 -2.95
CA ASN A 1105 -16.87 0.45 -4.30
C ASN A 1105 -15.34 0.25 -4.30
N PRO A 1106 -14.77 -0.61 -5.16
CA PRO A 1106 -13.32 -0.78 -5.27
C PRO A 1106 -12.59 0.49 -5.73
N TRP A 1107 -13.28 1.52 -6.26
CA TRP A 1107 -12.71 2.85 -6.51
C TRP A 1107 -12.28 3.60 -5.24
N GLY A 1108 -12.70 3.15 -4.05
CA GLY A 1108 -12.42 3.82 -2.77
C GLY A 1108 -13.35 5.00 -2.45
N TYR A 1109 -14.31 5.29 -3.33
CA TYR A 1109 -15.36 6.31 -3.16
C TYR A 1109 -16.63 5.88 -3.90
N GLN A 1110 -17.77 6.55 -3.64
CA GLN A 1110 -19.07 6.21 -4.26
C GLN A 1110 -19.55 4.78 -3.92
N ASP A 1111 -19.47 4.45 -2.63
CA ASP A 1111 -20.27 3.40 -1.99
C ASP A 1111 -21.78 3.70 -2.06
N ALA A 1112 -22.63 2.69 -1.84
CA ALA A 1112 -24.07 2.86 -1.75
C ALA A 1112 -24.74 1.96 -0.70
N ASP A 1113 -25.96 2.33 -0.30
CA ASP A 1113 -26.84 1.54 0.57
C ASP A 1113 -28.13 1.21 -0.19
N LEU A 1114 -28.34 -0.06 -0.51
CA LEU A 1114 -29.36 -0.51 -1.45
C LEU A 1114 -30.45 -1.35 -0.77
N THR A 1115 -31.72 -1.03 -1.02
CA THR A 1115 -32.84 -1.86 -0.56
C THR A 1115 -32.92 -3.16 -1.36
N TRP A 1116 -33.64 -4.15 -0.83
CA TRP A 1116 -33.88 -5.42 -1.54
C TRP A 1116 -34.50 -5.23 -2.93
N ASP A 1117 -35.46 -4.33 -3.06
CA ASP A 1117 -36.17 -4.08 -4.32
C ASP A 1117 -35.30 -3.29 -5.32
N GLN A 1118 -34.40 -2.43 -4.82
CA GLN A 1118 -33.36 -1.83 -5.65
C GLN A 1118 -32.41 -2.91 -6.18
N LEU A 1119 -31.90 -3.81 -5.34
CA LEU A 1119 -31.04 -4.92 -5.78
C LEU A 1119 -31.70 -5.79 -6.86
N LEU A 1120 -33.00 -6.07 -6.73
CA LEU A 1120 -33.81 -6.75 -7.76
C LEU A 1120 -33.85 -5.96 -9.07
N ASN A 1121 -34.16 -4.66 -9.03
CA ASN A 1121 -34.23 -3.78 -10.21
C ASN A 1121 -32.88 -3.64 -10.94
N LEU A 1122 -31.77 -3.64 -10.19
CA LEU A 1122 -30.40 -3.64 -10.71
C LEU A 1122 -30.00 -4.98 -11.37
N LYS A 1123 -30.84 -6.02 -11.25
CA LYS A 1123 -30.60 -7.40 -11.73
C LYS A 1123 -29.32 -8.03 -11.16
N THR A 1124 -28.96 -7.62 -9.94
CA THR A 1124 -27.70 -7.90 -9.25
C THR A 1124 -27.31 -9.39 -9.28
N TRP A 1125 -26.03 -9.66 -9.54
CA TRP A 1125 -25.42 -10.97 -9.36
C TRP A 1125 -24.59 -10.97 -8.09
N PHE A 1126 -24.90 -11.87 -7.15
CA PHE A 1126 -24.08 -12.10 -5.98
C PHE A 1126 -23.13 -13.26 -6.20
N VAL A 1127 -21.90 -13.14 -5.69
CA VAL A 1127 -20.89 -14.20 -5.67
C VAL A 1127 -20.38 -14.36 -4.24
N TRP A 1128 -20.31 -15.59 -3.74
CA TRP A 1128 -19.80 -15.87 -2.40
C TRP A 1128 -19.00 -17.18 -2.27
N SER A 1129 -18.12 -17.27 -1.28
CA SER A 1129 -17.35 -18.49 -0.99
C SER A 1129 -18.25 -19.60 -0.42
N ASN A 1130 -18.09 -20.83 -0.92
CA ASN A 1130 -18.89 -21.97 -0.47
C ASN A 1130 -18.58 -22.37 0.99
N VAL A 1131 -17.40 -21.98 1.50
CA VAL A 1131 -17.00 -22.03 2.92
C VAL A 1131 -16.90 -20.63 3.53
#